data_AF-A0A6G1SHB6-F1
#
_entry.id   AF-A0A6G1SHB6-F1
#
_cell.length_a   1.000
_cell.length_b   1.000
_cell.length_c   1.000
_cell.angle_alpha   90.00
_cell.angle_beta   90.00
_cell.angle_gamma   90.00
#
_symmetry.space_group_name_H-M   'P 1'
#
loop_
_entity.id
_entity.type
_entity.pdbx_description
1 polymer ?
#
loop_
_entity_poly.entity_id
_entity_poly.type
_entity_poly.pdbx_seq_one_letter_code
_entity_poly.pdbx_strand_id
1 'polypeptide(L)'
;MFAYRKIKRGSIIKVRDYLPANKGTKYKIPKDFNLDSDVPEQSFSEEVLCCLPKEGQNWQIPEHELKSRLDLRSYNICSVDPPGCTDIDDALHYKDLGGNVCEVGVHIADVSYYVRPDTALDHEAANRGTTVYLCDRRIDMIPDLLSSNLCSLIQHKDRLAFSAIWKMTKDTAEVLEVRFARSIINSKASLTYEKAQEMIDDKSQNGAIHKSLRGLNELAKKLKARRLERGALVLARADEIRFIEVESETFDCDSSLEIQHKRMVETNSMVEEFMLLANISVANKLLEVFPEQALLRRHPKPSKTNFQDLIDSARAKGFEIRPDDGKSLSSTLDKAQLESDYYFNLMLRMIATRCMTPAAYFCSGCFDPQVVSFSHFGLAADLYTHFTSPIRRYADLLVHRLLACAIGSETLDKNMQNKENIQMLCDQINYRHRMAQLASRASTRHHTILYMKSKQELVEDAYVFSIRQNDIQILIPRLAFQHTYTLQPNYAWLYDVDERTQKNIKHNIVLKQFDRLKLHISFSAREDLTLANRLQVRIIEPPLDIPDQIDAIEKDATQRKYLESIESPLEQNIMDMEQKPTIDGDSYEQVKKKIRLGLDSKKSAKPVIVVPGDSLDKYITQDTTILGPGLMRIYDMVVATKSGILKWRNNNLFWVDSHQKRYVAARGECVIGVVRSKGSLHSRVDINSAELATLSLLAFEGANKRNKPNLNVGDLVYAKVLSASKHVETELVCVNSNGKRDGLGVIGDKGGVLISLSIDTVRVLLSPICDLLEKLGQVHRYEIALGMNGRAWINSSDTSTIVQVADMLRKFDLG
;
A
#
# COMPACT_ATOMS: atom_id res chain seq x y z
N MET A 1 -26.90 12.64 -20.49
CA MET A 1 -26.19 11.73 -21.42
C MET A 1 -25.13 10.96 -20.64
N PHE A 2 -25.41 9.68 -20.42
CA PHE A 2 -24.58 8.48 -20.20
C PHE A 2 -23.24 8.61 -19.40
N ALA A 3 -22.97 7.80 -18.36
CA ALA A 3 -23.14 6.34 -18.34
C ALA A 3 -23.43 5.72 -16.95
N TYR A 4 -24.42 4.83 -16.96
CA TYR A 4 -24.63 3.61 -16.16
C TYR A 4 -23.47 3.14 -15.25
N ARG A 5 -23.78 2.67 -14.02
CA ARG A 5 -23.08 1.49 -13.43
C ARG A 5 -23.92 0.74 -12.38
N LYS A 6 -24.34 -0.47 -12.78
CA LYS A 6 -24.99 -1.57 -12.03
C LYS A 6 -24.58 -1.67 -10.55
N ILE A 7 -25.56 -1.86 -9.66
CA ILE A 7 -25.31 -2.58 -8.42
C ILE A 7 -25.24 -4.07 -8.74
N LYS A 8 -24.03 -4.65 -8.62
CA LYS A 8 -23.84 -6.09 -8.79
C LYS A 8 -24.49 -6.81 -7.60
N ARG A 9 -25.50 -7.64 -7.87
CA ARG A 9 -25.64 -8.91 -7.14
C ARG A 9 -24.28 -9.60 -7.29
N GLY A 10 -23.54 -9.76 -6.19
CA GLY A 10 -22.34 -10.58 -6.18
C GLY A 10 -22.76 -12.04 -6.37
N SER A 11 -22.85 -12.49 -7.61
CA SER A 11 -22.71 -13.91 -7.92
C SER A 11 -21.25 -14.29 -7.65
N ILE A 12 -21.01 -15.48 -7.12
CA ILE A 12 -19.66 -16.05 -7.11
C ILE A 12 -19.24 -16.20 -8.58
N ILE A 13 -18.42 -15.29 -9.09
CA ILE A 13 -17.95 -15.30 -10.50
C ILE A 13 -16.95 -16.46 -10.67
N LYS A 14 -16.26 -16.84 -9.60
CA LYS A 14 -15.32 -17.96 -9.55
C LYS A 14 -15.18 -18.43 -8.10
N VAL A 15 -15.52 -19.68 -7.80
CA VAL A 15 -15.01 -20.37 -6.60
C VAL A 15 -13.56 -20.71 -6.94
N ARG A 16 -12.60 -20.21 -6.17
CA ARG A 16 -11.20 -20.61 -6.29
C ARG A 16 -10.86 -21.28 -4.98
N ASP A 17 -10.46 -22.55 -5.06
CA ASP A 17 -10.18 -23.31 -3.87
C ASP A 17 -8.98 -22.71 -3.14
N TYR A 18 -9.20 -22.31 -1.88
CA TYR A 18 -8.14 -22.31 -0.87
C TYR A 18 -7.81 -23.78 -0.55
N LEU A 19 -7.26 -24.51 -1.53
CA LEU A 19 -6.67 -25.81 -1.22
C LEU A 19 -5.40 -25.53 -0.42
N PRO A 20 -5.25 -26.08 0.80
CA PRO A 20 -3.90 -26.27 1.33
C PRO A 20 -3.14 -27.06 0.26
N ALA A 21 -2.00 -26.55 -0.18
CA ALA A 21 -1.20 -27.20 -1.20
C ALA A 21 -1.04 -28.68 -0.82
N ASN A 22 -1.46 -29.58 -1.72
CA ASN A 22 -1.10 -30.99 -1.60
C ASN A 22 0.41 -31.06 -1.41
N LYS A 23 0.85 -31.90 -0.45
CA LYS A 23 2.26 -32.20 -0.18
C LYS A 23 2.99 -32.39 -1.52
N GLY A 24 3.84 -31.44 -1.90
CA GLY A 24 4.59 -31.46 -3.16
C GLY A 24 4.35 -30.32 -4.15
N THR A 25 3.44 -29.37 -3.91
CA THR A 25 3.31 -28.16 -4.78
C THR A 25 3.97 -26.93 -4.17
N LYS A 26 4.90 -26.28 -4.88
CA LYS A 26 5.55 -25.01 -4.47
C LYS A 26 4.49 -24.01 -3.99
N TYR A 27 4.72 -23.35 -2.85
CA TYR A 27 3.86 -22.30 -2.31
C TYR A 27 3.79 -21.10 -3.27
N LYS A 28 2.95 -21.14 -4.30
CA LYS A 28 2.65 -19.99 -5.15
C LYS A 28 1.74 -19.04 -4.40
N ILE A 29 2.02 -17.72 -4.45
CA ILE A 29 1.08 -16.72 -3.92
C ILE A 29 -0.29 -16.96 -4.61
N PRO A 30 -1.41 -17.02 -3.87
CA PRO A 30 -2.74 -17.05 -4.48
C PRO A 30 -2.85 -15.91 -5.50
N LYS A 31 -3.43 -16.18 -6.67
CA LYS A 31 -3.75 -15.14 -7.69
C LYS A 31 -4.61 -13.99 -7.13
N ASP A 32 -5.11 -14.14 -5.90
CA ASP A 32 -5.99 -13.21 -5.23
C ASP A 32 -5.24 -12.08 -4.50
N PHE A 33 -3.91 -12.21 -4.31
CA PHE A 33 -3.09 -11.24 -3.55
C PHE A 33 -2.97 -9.86 -4.23
N ASN A 34 -3.01 -9.81 -5.56
CA ASN A 34 -2.81 -8.58 -6.33
C ASN A 34 -4.12 -7.86 -6.70
N LEU A 35 -5.28 -8.42 -6.35
CA LEU A 35 -6.59 -7.81 -6.63
C LEU A 35 -6.79 -6.50 -5.86
N ASP A 36 -6.26 -6.42 -4.62
CA ASP A 36 -6.36 -5.21 -3.80
C ASP A 36 -5.50 -4.05 -4.34
N SER A 37 -4.48 -4.36 -5.14
CA SER A 37 -3.56 -3.39 -5.72
C SER A 37 -3.90 -3.03 -7.18
N ASP A 38 -5.02 -3.51 -7.74
CA ASP A 38 -5.42 -3.24 -9.14
C ASP A 38 -4.27 -3.46 -10.16
N VAL A 39 -3.50 -4.54 -10.00
CA VAL A 39 -2.43 -4.90 -10.94
C VAL A 39 -3.01 -5.84 -12.01
N PRO A 40 -2.97 -5.48 -13.30
CA PRO A 40 -3.44 -6.34 -14.38
C PRO A 40 -2.52 -7.55 -14.56
N GLU A 41 -2.97 -8.73 -14.17
CA GLU A 41 -2.22 -10.00 -14.30
C GLU A 41 -2.64 -10.86 -15.49
N GLN A 42 -3.58 -10.37 -16.30
CA GLN A 42 -4.12 -11.14 -17.40
C GLN A 42 -3.05 -11.39 -18.46
N SER A 43 -3.10 -12.55 -19.10
CA SER A 43 -2.30 -12.80 -20.29
C SER A 43 -2.62 -11.77 -21.37
N PHE A 44 -1.64 -11.43 -22.19
CA PHE A 44 -1.83 -10.52 -23.31
C PHE A 44 -2.90 -11.07 -24.27
N SER A 45 -3.78 -10.21 -24.77
CA SER A 45 -4.83 -10.58 -25.72
C SER A 45 -4.24 -10.93 -27.09
N GLU A 46 -5.00 -11.63 -27.92
CA GLU A 46 -4.60 -11.96 -29.30
C GLU A 46 -4.31 -10.69 -30.11
N GLU A 47 -5.11 -9.63 -29.94
CA GLU A 47 -4.89 -8.33 -30.59
C GLU A 47 -3.52 -7.71 -30.26
N VAL A 48 -3.08 -7.85 -29.00
CA VAL A 48 -1.74 -7.40 -28.57
C VAL A 48 -0.65 -8.27 -29.21
N LEU A 49 -0.84 -9.59 -29.22
CA LEU A 49 0.12 -10.53 -29.81
C LEU A 49 0.25 -10.35 -31.34
N CYS A 50 -0.83 -9.96 -32.02
CA CYS A 50 -0.80 -9.65 -33.45
C CYS A 50 0.02 -8.40 -33.81
N CYS A 51 0.32 -7.53 -32.83
CA CYS A 51 1.22 -6.39 -33.03
C CYS A 51 2.71 -6.78 -33.02
N LEU A 52 3.04 -8.00 -32.61
CA LEU A 52 4.43 -8.48 -32.54
C LEU A 52 4.98 -8.80 -33.95
N PRO A 53 6.31 -8.75 -34.14
CA PRO A 53 6.93 -9.18 -35.39
C PRO A 53 6.56 -10.63 -35.73
N LYS A 54 6.10 -10.87 -36.97
CA LYS A 54 5.61 -12.19 -37.42
C LYS A 54 6.71 -13.26 -37.40
N GLU A 55 7.96 -12.84 -37.57
CA GLU A 55 9.15 -13.66 -37.52
C GLU A 55 9.45 -14.19 -36.11
N GLY A 56 8.80 -13.63 -35.09
CA GLY A 56 8.98 -14.04 -33.70
C GLY A 56 10.43 -13.89 -33.25
N GLN A 57 11.02 -14.98 -32.76
CA GLN A 57 12.41 -15.00 -32.32
C GLN A 57 13.44 -14.90 -33.47
N ASN A 58 13.01 -15.16 -34.71
CA ASN A 58 13.86 -15.11 -35.90
C ASN A 58 13.91 -13.73 -36.54
N TRP A 59 13.32 -12.72 -35.91
CA TRP A 59 13.35 -11.35 -36.40
C TRP A 59 14.80 -10.85 -36.55
N GLN A 60 15.07 -10.20 -37.68
CA GLN A 60 16.36 -9.59 -37.99
C GLN A 60 16.19 -8.10 -38.27
N ILE A 61 17.24 -7.34 -38.00
CA ILE A 61 17.23 -5.89 -38.22
C ILE A 61 17.08 -5.60 -39.73
N PRO A 62 16.04 -4.86 -40.14
CA PRO A 62 15.85 -4.51 -41.55
C PRO A 62 16.99 -3.63 -42.11
N GLU A 63 17.29 -3.77 -43.40
CA GLU A 63 18.36 -3.00 -44.06
C GLU A 63 18.20 -1.48 -43.97
N HIS A 64 16.97 -0.97 -43.98
CA HIS A 64 16.74 0.47 -43.87
C HIS A 64 17.13 1.00 -42.48
N GLU A 65 16.92 0.22 -41.41
CA GLU A 65 17.36 0.59 -40.06
C GLU A 65 18.88 0.53 -39.93
N LEU A 66 19.53 -0.42 -40.61
CA LEU A 66 21.01 -0.50 -40.68
C LEU A 66 21.63 0.74 -41.34
N LYS A 67 20.91 1.38 -42.27
CA LYS A 67 21.37 2.60 -42.96
C LYS A 67 21.05 3.89 -42.21
N SER A 68 19.92 3.96 -41.52
CA SER A 68 19.46 5.18 -40.85
C SER A 68 20.09 5.39 -39.46
N ARG A 69 20.44 4.30 -38.77
CA ARG A 69 20.94 4.34 -37.38
C ARG A 69 22.45 4.47 -37.30
N LEU A 70 22.92 5.02 -36.20
CA LEU A 70 24.34 5.05 -35.86
C LEU A 70 24.85 3.63 -35.55
N ASP A 71 25.79 3.12 -36.34
CA ASP A 71 26.41 1.82 -36.10
C ASP A 71 27.50 1.90 -35.03
N LEU A 72 27.29 1.22 -33.90
CA LEU A 72 28.21 1.14 -32.77
C LEU A 72 28.63 -0.30 -32.47
N ARG A 73 28.41 -1.25 -33.39
CA ARG A 73 28.69 -2.68 -33.15
C ARG A 73 30.17 -3.00 -32.94
N SER A 74 31.07 -2.13 -33.39
CA SER A 74 32.52 -2.23 -33.18
C SER A 74 32.98 -1.77 -31.79
N TYR A 75 32.10 -1.13 -31.00
CA TYR A 75 32.44 -0.60 -29.69
C TYR A 75 32.49 -1.71 -28.63
N ASN A 76 33.30 -1.48 -27.59
CA ASN A 76 33.43 -2.38 -26.45
C ASN A 76 32.34 -2.07 -25.41
N ILE A 77 31.11 -2.45 -25.75
CA ILE A 77 29.92 -2.23 -24.93
C ILE A 77 29.68 -3.45 -24.03
N CYS A 78 29.29 -3.23 -22.78
CA CYS A 78 28.84 -4.29 -21.86
C CYS A 78 27.61 -3.84 -21.06
N SER A 79 26.78 -4.79 -20.64
CA SER A 79 25.70 -4.55 -19.67
C SER A 79 26.11 -5.07 -18.29
N VAL A 80 25.57 -4.44 -17.23
CA VAL A 80 25.82 -4.84 -15.84
C VAL A 80 24.50 -4.89 -15.08
N ASP A 81 24.06 -6.09 -14.76
CA ASP A 81 22.71 -6.38 -14.27
C ASP A 81 22.72 -7.24 -13.00
N PRO A 82 21.59 -7.31 -12.26
CA PRO A 82 21.42 -8.32 -11.23
C PRO A 82 21.51 -9.75 -11.79
N PRO A 83 21.91 -10.74 -10.97
CA PRO A 83 21.88 -12.15 -11.39
C PRO A 83 20.46 -12.57 -11.79
N GLY A 84 20.35 -13.31 -12.90
CA GLY A 84 19.07 -13.79 -13.44
C GLY A 84 18.23 -12.75 -14.19
N CYS A 85 18.76 -11.56 -14.47
CA CYS A 85 18.09 -10.55 -15.29
C CYS A 85 17.90 -11.06 -16.73
N THR A 86 16.68 -10.91 -17.26
CA THR A 86 16.35 -11.26 -18.66
C THR A 86 15.96 -10.03 -19.48
N ASP A 87 15.45 -8.99 -18.82
CA ASP A 87 15.04 -7.69 -19.33
C ASP A 87 16.17 -6.65 -19.23
N ILE A 88 17.26 -6.86 -19.98
CA ILE A 88 18.42 -5.96 -19.98
C ILE A 88 18.11 -4.71 -20.79
N ASP A 89 17.83 -3.60 -20.09
CA ASP A 89 17.50 -2.31 -20.69
C ASP A 89 18.75 -1.52 -21.11
N ASP A 90 19.84 -1.59 -20.35
CA ASP A 90 20.97 -0.68 -20.47
C ASP A 90 22.31 -1.37 -20.75
N ALA A 91 23.15 -0.69 -21.53
CA ALA A 91 24.52 -1.06 -21.77
C ALA A 91 25.42 0.18 -21.81
N LEU A 92 26.68 0.00 -21.44
CA LEU A 92 27.62 1.09 -21.19
C LEU A 92 28.91 0.88 -22.00
N HIS A 93 29.55 1.97 -22.38
CA HIS A 93 30.94 1.94 -22.82
C HIS A 93 31.72 3.17 -22.36
N TYR A 94 33.03 2.99 -22.25
CA TYR A 94 34.02 4.05 -22.14
C TYR A 94 35.09 3.85 -23.21
N LYS A 95 35.46 4.96 -23.86
CA LYS A 95 36.50 5.01 -24.88
C LYS A 95 37.39 6.21 -24.64
N ASP A 96 38.69 5.95 -24.52
CA ASP A 96 39.68 7.02 -24.43
C ASP A 96 39.88 7.67 -25.82
N LEU A 97 39.74 8.99 -25.91
CA LEU A 97 39.93 9.75 -27.15
C LEU A 97 41.32 10.43 -27.23
N GLY A 98 42.19 10.23 -26.24
CA GLY A 98 43.48 10.89 -26.10
C GLY A 98 43.42 12.20 -25.31
N GLY A 99 44.57 12.61 -24.75
CA GLY A 99 44.65 13.78 -23.86
C GLY A 99 43.78 13.62 -22.60
N ASN A 100 43.13 14.71 -22.19
CA ASN A 100 42.19 14.74 -21.05
C ASN A 100 40.73 14.53 -21.47
N VAL A 101 40.46 13.91 -22.64
CA VAL A 101 39.10 13.73 -23.16
C VAL A 101 38.80 12.24 -23.33
N CYS A 102 37.60 11.85 -22.93
CA CYS A 102 37.05 10.52 -23.13
C CYS A 102 35.63 10.61 -23.70
N GLU A 103 35.19 9.51 -24.30
CA GLU A 103 33.83 9.29 -24.76
C GLU A 103 33.17 8.24 -23.87
N VAL A 104 31.97 8.55 -23.39
CA VAL A 104 31.15 7.65 -22.59
C VAL A 104 29.79 7.52 -23.26
N GLY A 105 29.27 6.30 -23.37
CA GLY A 105 27.94 6.05 -23.90
C GLY A 105 27.08 5.24 -22.94
N VAL A 106 25.82 5.67 -22.84
CA VAL A 106 24.71 4.88 -22.29
C VAL A 106 23.80 4.49 -23.46
N HIS A 107 23.59 3.20 -23.65
CA HIS A 107 22.79 2.63 -24.73
C HIS A 107 21.57 1.95 -24.11
N ILE A 108 20.38 2.45 -24.43
CA ILE A 108 19.12 1.93 -23.89
C ILE A 108 18.37 1.16 -24.97
N ALA A 109 17.74 0.03 -24.63
CA ALA A 109 16.90 -0.74 -25.54
C ALA A 109 15.85 0.16 -26.24
N ASP A 110 15.78 0.10 -27.58
CA ASP A 110 14.84 0.93 -28.35
C ASP A 110 13.47 0.26 -28.49
N VAL A 111 12.72 0.25 -27.39
CA VAL A 111 11.37 -0.33 -27.34
C VAL A 111 10.38 0.46 -28.20
N SER A 112 10.63 1.75 -28.42
CA SER A 112 9.77 2.63 -29.23
C SER A 112 9.67 2.21 -30.70
N TYR A 113 10.67 1.46 -31.20
CA TYR A 113 10.63 0.87 -32.53
C TYR A 113 9.56 -0.23 -32.65
N TYR A 114 9.43 -1.07 -31.62
CA TYR A 114 8.51 -2.22 -31.62
C TYR A 114 7.11 -1.84 -31.14
N VAL A 115 7.00 -0.96 -30.14
CA VAL A 115 5.73 -0.51 -29.57
C VAL A 115 5.33 0.82 -30.20
N ARG A 116 4.59 0.75 -31.31
CA ARG A 116 4.12 1.93 -32.06
C ARG A 116 2.90 2.58 -31.41
N PRO A 117 2.78 3.93 -31.44
CA PRO A 117 1.63 4.64 -30.91
C PRO A 117 0.30 4.11 -31.47
N ASP A 118 -0.76 4.18 -30.67
CA ASP A 118 -2.14 3.83 -31.07
C ASP A 118 -2.33 2.38 -31.56
N THR A 119 -1.45 1.48 -31.12
CA THR A 119 -1.61 0.03 -31.32
C THR A 119 -2.21 -0.63 -30.08
N ALA A 120 -2.80 -1.83 -30.23
CA ALA A 120 -3.31 -2.60 -29.08
C ALA A 120 -2.21 -2.87 -28.04
N LEU A 121 -0.97 -3.10 -28.51
CA LEU A 121 0.21 -3.26 -27.66
C LEU A 121 0.55 -1.98 -26.88
N ASP A 122 0.44 -0.81 -27.50
CA ASP A 122 0.65 0.49 -26.81
C ASP A 122 -0.42 0.75 -25.75
N HIS A 123 -1.70 0.51 -26.08
CA HIS A 123 -2.79 0.67 -25.12
C HIS A 123 -2.65 -0.27 -23.93
N GLU A 124 -2.22 -1.52 -24.14
CA GLU A 124 -1.98 -2.46 -23.05
C GLU A 124 -0.75 -2.05 -22.22
N ALA A 125 0.34 -1.60 -22.87
CA ALA A 125 1.51 -1.08 -22.16
C ALA A 125 1.16 0.16 -21.31
N ALA A 126 0.33 1.08 -21.82
CA ALA A 126 -0.19 2.23 -21.09
C ALA A 126 -1.09 1.80 -19.92
N ASN A 127 -1.97 0.82 -20.14
CA ASN A 127 -2.84 0.27 -19.11
C ASN A 127 -2.04 -0.36 -17.97
N ARG A 128 -0.97 -1.13 -18.26
CA ARG A 128 -0.07 -1.70 -17.24
C ARG A 128 0.80 -0.64 -16.59
N GLY A 129 1.33 0.30 -17.37
CA GLY A 129 2.13 1.45 -16.94
C GLY A 129 3.55 1.13 -16.44
N THR A 130 3.73 0.02 -15.73
CA THR A 130 5.03 -0.47 -15.22
C THR A 130 5.00 -1.98 -15.05
N THR A 131 6.15 -2.64 -15.24
CA THR A 131 6.35 -4.04 -14.81
C THR A 131 6.32 -4.12 -13.29
N VAL A 132 5.65 -5.14 -12.74
CA VAL A 132 5.54 -5.38 -11.29
C VAL A 132 6.43 -6.56 -10.90
N TYR A 133 7.38 -6.32 -10.02
CA TYR A 133 8.28 -7.36 -9.49
C TYR A 133 7.77 -7.86 -8.15
N LEU A 134 7.47 -9.16 -8.07
CA LEU A 134 7.09 -9.87 -6.84
C LEU A 134 8.24 -10.81 -6.46
N CYS A 135 8.15 -11.47 -5.30
CA CYS A 135 9.23 -12.37 -4.87
C CYS A 135 9.27 -13.68 -5.68
N ASP A 136 8.11 -14.17 -6.12
CA ASP A 136 7.95 -15.44 -6.85
C ASP A 136 7.84 -15.26 -8.37
N ARG A 137 7.41 -14.08 -8.84
CA ARG A 137 7.16 -13.82 -10.27
C ARG A 137 7.32 -12.36 -10.65
N ARG A 138 7.41 -12.13 -11.96
CA ARG A 138 7.39 -10.80 -12.61
C ARG A 138 6.14 -10.69 -13.47
N ILE A 139 5.46 -9.54 -13.43
CA ILE A 139 4.30 -9.23 -14.28
C ILE A 139 4.73 -8.16 -15.28
N ASP A 140 4.95 -8.59 -16.52
CA ASP A 140 5.56 -7.76 -17.55
C ASP A 140 4.60 -6.71 -18.12
N MET A 141 5.15 -5.52 -18.41
CA MET A 141 4.44 -4.46 -19.13
C MET A 141 4.24 -4.79 -20.60
N ILE A 142 5.21 -5.48 -21.22
CA ILE A 142 5.19 -5.88 -22.63
C ILE A 142 5.40 -7.40 -22.78
N PRO A 143 5.01 -8.03 -23.90
CA PRO A 143 5.16 -9.47 -24.09
C PRO A 143 6.60 -9.97 -23.97
N ASP A 144 6.76 -11.20 -23.46
CA ASP A 144 8.07 -11.83 -23.19
C ASP A 144 9.00 -11.87 -24.42
N LEU A 145 8.45 -12.06 -25.62
CA LEU A 145 9.21 -11.99 -26.88
C LEU A 145 9.95 -10.64 -27.02
N LEU A 146 9.33 -9.54 -26.62
CA LEU A 146 9.95 -8.22 -26.67
C LEU A 146 10.87 -8.00 -25.46
N SER A 147 10.37 -8.22 -24.24
CA SER A 147 11.10 -7.88 -23.01
C SER A 147 12.36 -8.71 -22.82
N SER A 148 12.30 -10.03 -23.03
CA SER A 148 13.39 -10.96 -22.71
C SER A 148 14.28 -11.28 -23.91
N ASN A 149 13.90 -10.91 -25.14
CA ASN A 149 14.66 -11.27 -26.35
C ASN A 149 14.91 -10.10 -27.31
N LEU A 150 13.88 -9.56 -27.98
CA LEU A 150 14.09 -8.62 -29.09
C LEU A 150 14.58 -7.23 -28.63
N CYS A 151 14.09 -6.74 -27.50
CA CYS A 151 14.53 -5.46 -26.92
C CYS A 151 15.74 -5.64 -25.99
N SER A 152 15.79 -6.75 -25.25
CA SER A 152 16.87 -7.03 -24.30
C SER A 152 18.24 -6.99 -24.98
N LEU A 153 19.18 -6.23 -24.39
CA LEU A 153 20.53 -5.99 -24.92
C LEU A 153 21.49 -7.18 -24.64
N ILE A 154 21.03 -8.38 -24.98
CA ILE A 154 21.75 -9.63 -24.76
C ILE A 154 23.09 -9.68 -25.51
N GLN A 155 24.06 -10.38 -24.93
CA GLN A 155 25.41 -10.48 -25.46
C GLN A 155 25.48 -11.10 -26.87
N HIS A 156 26.44 -10.61 -27.66
CA HIS A 156 26.81 -11.08 -28.99
C HIS A 156 25.70 -11.05 -30.04
N LYS A 157 24.61 -10.31 -29.82
CA LYS A 157 23.55 -10.09 -30.80
C LYS A 157 23.41 -8.62 -31.11
N ASP A 158 23.13 -8.35 -32.38
CA ASP A 158 22.84 -7.00 -32.85
C ASP A 158 21.46 -6.60 -32.34
N ARG A 159 21.39 -5.43 -31.71
CA ARG A 159 20.18 -4.90 -31.08
C ARG A 159 19.99 -3.42 -31.38
N LEU A 160 18.73 -3.03 -31.55
CA LEU A 160 18.33 -1.63 -31.70
C LEU A 160 18.39 -0.93 -30.34
N ALA A 161 19.09 0.20 -30.30
CA ALA A 161 19.26 0.98 -29.07
C ALA A 161 19.09 2.48 -29.32
N PHE A 162 18.70 3.21 -28.29
CA PHE A 162 18.78 4.66 -28.22
C PHE A 162 19.99 5.04 -27.36
N SER A 163 20.96 5.71 -27.99
CA SER A 163 22.23 6.06 -27.35
C SER A 163 22.28 7.52 -26.93
N ALA A 164 22.72 7.75 -25.69
CA ALA A 164 23.23 9.03 -25.22
C ALA A 164 24.75 8.92 -25.08
N ILE A 165 25.48 9.74 -25.85
CA ILE A 165 26.94 9.70 -25.93
C ILE A 165 27.49 11.05 -25.49
N TRP A 166 28.40 11.05 -24.53
CA TRP A 166 29.05 12.25 -24.01
C TRP A 166 30.53 12.25 -24.35
N LYS A 167 31.05 13.44 -24.69
CA LYS A 167 32.48 13.73 -24.53
C LYS A 167 32.68 14.37 -23.17
N MET A 168 33.58 13.81 -22.38
CA MET A 168 33.81 14.25 -21.02
C MET A 168 35.31 14.43 -20.74
N THR A 169 35.62 15.34 -19.82
CA THR A 169 36.98 15.46 -19.29
C THR A 169 37.29 14.29 -18.36
N LYS A 170 38.49 13.70 -18.45
CA LYS A 170 38.86 12.58 -17.56
C LYS A 170 39.07 13.05 -16.14
N ASP A 171 39.70 14.21 -15.96
CA ASP A 171 40.07 14.73 -14.63
C ASP A 171 38.87 15.19 -13.82
N THR A 172 37.95 15.94 -14.44
CA THR A 172 36.81 16.53 -13.73
C THR A 172 35.50 15.79 -13.98
N ALA A 173 35.39 14.89 -14.96
CA ALA A 173 34.11 14.30 -15.39
C ALA A 173 33.08 15.39 -15.74
N GLU A 174 33.52 16.45 -16.39
CA GLU A 174 32.68 17.52 -16.92
C GLU A 174 32.21 17.15 -18.33
N VAL A 175 30.92 17.35 -18.61
CA VAL A 175 30.35 17.11 -19.93
C VAL A 175 30.69 18.27 -20.86
N LEU A 176 31.42 17.98 -21.92
CA LEU A 176 31.78 18.95 -22.96
C LEU A 176 30.74 18.99 -24.08
N GLU A 177 30.26 17.81 -24.48
CA GLU A 177 29.31 17.63 -25.57
C GLU A 177 28.40 16.44 -25.26
N VAL A 178 27.13 16.51 -25.65
CA VAL A 178 26.19 15.40 -25.60
C VAL A 178 25.55 15.18 -26.97
N ARG A 179 25.48 13.93 -27.41
CA ARG A 179 24.83 13.50 -28.64
C ARG A 179 23.81 12.42 -28.34
N PHE A 180 22.58 12.62 -28.82
CA PHE A 180 21.52 11.61 -28.80
C PHE A 180 21.36 11.03 -30.21
N ALA A 181 21.29 9.71 -30.32
CA ALA A 181 21.09 9.04 -31.59
C ALA A 181 20.40 7.68 -31.43
N ARG A 182 19.52 7.34 -32.38
CA ARG A 182 19.14 5.94 -32.59
C ARG A 182 20.31 5.18 -33.18
N SER A 183 20.56 4.00 -32.68
CA SER A 183 21.80 3.26 -32.88
C SER A 183 21.57 1.76 -32.98
N ILE A 184 22.58 1.05 -33.46
CA ILE A 184 22.66 -0.41 -33.45
C ILE A 184 23.91 -0.79 -32.67
N ILE A 185 23.74 -1.63 -31.66
CA ILE A 185 24.83 -2.07 -30.79
C ILE A 185 24.97 -3.59 -30.82
N ASN A 186 26.13 -4.06 -30.40
CA ASN A 186 26.42 -5.47 -30.15
C ASN A 186 27.12 -5.56 -28.79
N SER A 187 26.39 -5.94 -27.74
CA SER A 187 26.94 -6.07 -26.40
C SER A 187 27.99 -7.19 -26.38
N LYS A 188 29.21 -6.90 -25.92
CA LYS A 188 30.33 -7.86 -25.89
C LYS A 188 30.33 -8.73 -24.65
N ALA A 189 29.62 -8.32 -23.59
CA ALA A 189 29.50 -9.06 -22.36
C ALA A 189 28.24 -8.65 -21.60
N SER A 190 27.56 -9.64 -21.03
CA SER A 190 26.51 -9.44 -20.02
C SER A 190 27.08 -9.84 -18.66
N LEU A 191 27.26 -8.88 -17.76
CA LEU A 191 27.96 -9.09 -16.49
C LEU A 191 27.00 -8.96 -15.30
N THR A 192 27.27 -9.71 -14.23
CA THR A 192 26.67 -9.41 -12.92
C THR A 192 27.44 -8.30 -12.23
N TYR A 193 26.81 -7.63 -11.25
CA TYR A 193 27.48 -6.59 -10.46
C TYR A 193 28.76 -7.09 -9.78
N GLU A 194 28.72 -8.29 -9.21
CA GLU A 194 29.85 -8.92 -8.55
C GLU A 194 30.96 -9.21 -9.56
N LYS A 195 30.61 -9.74 -10.74
CA LYS A 195 31.60 -10.06 -11.76
C LYS A 195 32.28 -8.83 -12.34
N ALA A 196 31.50 -7.78 -12.57
CA ALA A 196 32.02 -6.50 -13.01
C ALA A 196 32.91 -5.85 -11.94
N GLN A 197 32.59 -6.01 -10.65
CA GLN A 197 33.45 -5.56 -9.55
C GLN A 197 34.80 -6.29 -9.56
N GLU A 198 34.79 -7.63 -9.68
CA GLU A 198 36.03 -8.42 -9.80
C GLU A 198 36.89 -7.95 -10.98
N MET A 199 36.29 -7.64 -12.13
CA MET A 199 37.00 -7.15 -13.31
C MET A 199 37.57 -5.72 -13.13
N ILE A 200 36.93 -4.90 -12.31
CA ILE A 200 37.43 -3.56 -11.96
C ILE A 200 38.62 -3.68 -11.01
N ASP A 201 38.52 -4.57 -10.02
CA ASP A 201 39.51 -4.75 -8.96
C ASP A 201 40.76 -5.49 -9.46
N ASP A 202 40.62 -6.40 -10.43
CA ASP A 202 41.75 -7.08 -11.07
C ASP A 202 42.50 -6.14 -12.04
N LYS A 203 43.60 -5.59 -11.52
CA LYS A 203 44.51 -4.71 -12.27
C LYS A 203 45.45 -5.47 -13.21
N SER A 204 45.55 -6.80 -13.11
CA SER A 204 46.46 -7.61 -13.93
C SER A 204 45.91 -7.81 -15.35
N GLN A 205 44.58 -7.94 -15.47
CA GLN A 205 43.89 -8.07 -16.75
C GLN A 205 43.85 -6.73 -17.48
N ASN A 206 43.95 -6.71 -18.80
CA ASN A 206 43.93 -5.45 -19.57
C ASN A 206 43.06 -5.53 -20.82
N GLY A 207 42.08 -6.44 -20.82
CA GLY A 207 41.08 -6.54 -21.89
C GLY A 207 40.29 -5.24 -22.07
N ALA A 208 39.77 -5.01 -23.27
CA ALA A 208 39.09 -3.76 -23.61
C ALA A 208 37.90 -3.44 -22.68
N ILE A 209 37.14 -4.46 -22.27
CA ILE A 209 36.03 -4.32 -21.30
C ILE A 209 36.54 -3.97 -19.89
N HIS A 210 37.67 -4.51 -19.45
CA HIS A 210 38.26 -4.17 -18.14
C HIS A 210 38.66 -2.69 -18.10
N LYS A 211 39.31 -2.19 -19.17
CA LYS A 211 39.66 -0.77 -19.30
C LYS A 211 38.43 0.12 -19.34
N SER A 212 37.40 -0.31 -20.08
CA SER A 212 36.11 0.39 -20.16
C SER A 212 35.46 0.53 -18.77
N LEU A 213 35.32 -0.58 -18.03
CA LEU A 213 34.73 -0.59 -16.69
C LEU A 213 35.53 0.26 -15.69
N ARG A 214 36.87 0.23 -15.73
CA ARG A 214 37.70 1.09 -14.88
C ARG A 214 37.51 2.57 -15.18
N GLY A 215 37.52 2.95 -16.45
CA GLY A 215 37.28 4.34 -16.86
C GLY A 215 35.90 4.84 -16.45
N LEU A 216 34.86 4.01 -16.64
CA LEU A 216 33.50 4.30 -16.15
C LEU A 216 33.49 4.50 -14.64
N ASN A 217 34.11 3.60 -13.88
CA ASN A 217 34.10 3.64 -12.43
C ASN A 217 34.84 4.86 -11.85
N GLU A 218 35.97 5.24 -12.43
CA GLU A 218 36.71 6.46 -12.04
C GLU A 218 35.87 7.73 -12.25
N LEU A 219 35.19 7.84 -13.40
CA LEU A 219 34.29 8.96 -13.67
C LEU A 219 33.07 8.96 -12.74
N ALA A 220 32.48 7.79 -12.48
CA ALA A 220 31.31 7.68 -11.62
C ALA A 220 31.61 8.14 -10.18
N LYS A 221 32.80 7.86 -9.63
CA LYS A 221 33.22 8.39 -8.32
C LYS A 221 33.18 9.92 -8.28
N LYS A 222 33.65 10.57 -9.36
CA LYS A 222 33.68 12.03 -9.48
C LYS A 222 32.27 12.61 -9.62
N LEU A 223 31.43 11.98 -10.44
CA LEU A 223 30.02 12.36 -10.61
C LEU A 223 29.26 12.26 -9.28
N LYS A 224 29.43 11.15 -8.56
CA LYS A 224 28.83 10.94 -7.24
C LYS A 224 29.27 12.00 -6.23
N ALA A 225 30.58 12.26 -6.13
CA ALA A 225 31.12 13.27 -5.21
C ALA A 225 30.50 14.65 -5.47
N ARG A 226 30.43 15.07 -6.75
CA ARG A 226 29.78 16.33 -7.15
C ARG A 226 28.28 16.33 -6.81
N ARG A 227 27.58 15.22 -7.05
CA ARG A 227 26.14 15.09 -6.74
C ARG A 227 25.87 15.22 -5.24
N LEU A 228 26.71 14.61 -4.40
CA LEU A 228 26.62 14.75 -2.93
C LEU A 228 26.97 16.17 -2.47
N GLU A 229 27.97 16.81 -3.08
CA GLU A 229 28.35 18.19 -2.77
C GLU A 229 27.22 19.19 -3.07
N ARG A 230 26.44 18.92 -4.13
CA ARG A 230 25.20 19.65 -4.48
C ARG A 230 24.04 19.39 -3.51
N GLY A 231 24.14 18.41 -2.62
CA GLY A 231 23.14 18.11 -1.60
C GLY A 231 22.19 16.97 -1.94
N ALA A 232 22.58 16.04 -2.82
CA ALA A 232 21.78 14.84 -3.05
C ALA A 232 21.71 13.96 -1.81
N LEU A 233 20.55 13.33 -1.59
CA LEU A 233 20.29 12.57 -0.39
C LEU A 233 20.62 11.09 -0.58
N VAL A 234 21.45 10.53 0.31
CA VAL A 234 21.64 9.08 0.43
C VAL A 234 20.70 8.55 1.49
N LEU A 235 19.54 8.06 1.06
CA LEU A 235 18.51 7.54 1.95
C LEU A 235 18.46 6.02 1.92
N ALA A 236 18.13 5.43 3.06
CA ALA A 236 17.99 3.99 3.21
C ALA A 236 16.53 3.57 3.01
N ARG A 237 16.34 2.38 2.44
CA ARG A 237 15.04 1.71 2.36
C ARG A 237 14.98 0.56 3.36
N ALA A 238 13.80 0.37 3.94
CA ALA A 238 13.56 -0.67 4.92
C ALA A 238 13.60 -2.09 4.31
N ASP A 239 13.32 -2.19 3.01
CA ASP A 239 12.80 -3.38 2.31
C ASP A 239 13.83 -4.02 1.36
N GLU A 240 15.13 -3.89 1.62
CA GLU A 240 16.22 -4.41 0.76
C GLU A 240 16.59 -5.87 1.04
N ILE A 241 15.59 -6.75 1.11
CA ILE A 241 15.79 -8.19 1.26
C ILE A 241 15.39 -8.92 -0.02
N ARG A 242 16.18 -9.94 -0.36
CA ARG A 242 15.88 -10.94 -1.39
C ARG A 242 15.72 -12.30 -0.72
N PHE A 243 14.80 -13.10 -1.27
CA PHE A 243 14.63 -14.50 -0.90
C PHE A 243 15.39 -15.35 -1.92
N ILE A 244 16.13 -16.35 -1.44
CA ILE A 244 16.86 -17.32 -2.26
C ILE A 244 16.35 -18.70 -1.92
N GLU A 245 15.99 -19.49 -2.94
CA GLU A 245 15.75 -20.92 -2.79
C GLU A 245 17.12 -21.63 -2.74
N VAL A 246 17.46 -22.27 -1.61
CA VAL A 246 18.63 -23.14 -1.54
C VAL A 246 18.19 -24.55 -1.95
N GLU A 247 18.73 -25.06 -3.05
CA GLU A 247 18.54 -26.46 -3.45
C GLU A 247 19.32 -27.36 -2.47
N SER A 248 18.62 -27.99 -1.52
CA SER A 248 19.18 -29.11 -0.77
C SER A 248 19.00 -30.40 -1.58
N GLU A 249 20.06 -31.17 -1.79
CA GLU A 249 20.06 -32.46 -2.51
C GLU A 249 19.17 -33.55 -1.86
N THR A 250 18.61 -33.27 -0.68
CA THR A 250 17.65 -34.13 0.02
C THR A 250 16.22 -33.76 -0.37
N PHE A 251 15.48 -34.74 -0.91
CA PHE A 251 14.07 -34.68 -1.34
C PHE A 251 13.05 -34.48 -0.20
N ASP A 252 13.28 -33.52 0.70
CA ASP A 252 12.26 -33.08 1.64
C ASP A 252 11.60 -31.79 1.09
N CYS A 253 10.33 -31.93 0.73
CA CYS A 253 9.50 -30.87 0.18
C CYS A 253 9.05 -29.88 1.26
N ASP A 254 9.99 -29.15 1.87
CA ASP A 254 9.68 -27.90 2.56
C ASP A 254 10.86 -26.95 2.31
N SER A 255 10.67 -26.05 1.35
CA SER A 255 11.70 -25.20 0.76
C SER A 255 12.55 -24.47 1.80
N SER A 256 13.86 -24.74 1.80
CA SER A 256 14.92 -23.95 2.44
C SER A 256 15.02 -22.57 1.78
N LEU A 257 14.04 -21.71 2.07
CA LEU A 257 14.09 -20.30 1.75
C LEU A 257 15.10 -19.62 2.68
N GLU A 258 16.09 -18.97 2.11
CA GLU A 258 17.02 -18.11 2.84
C GLU A 258 16.78 -16.63 2.53
N ILE A 259 17.05 -15.79 3.52
CA ILE A 259 16.94 -14.34 3.43
C ILE A 259 18.35 -13.78 3.23
N GLN A 260 18.56 -13.06 2.14
CA GLN A 260 19.80 -12.36 1.86
C GLN A 260 19.55 -10.85 1.74
N HIS A 261 20.35 -10.06 2.45
CA HIS A 261 20.35 -8.61 2.28
C HIS A 261 21.05 -8.23 0.98
N LYS A 262 20.45 -7.32 0.22
CA LYS A 262 21.08 -6.80 -0.99
C LYS A 262 22.31 -5.98 -0.61
N ARG A 263 23.51 -6.49 -0.88
CA ARG A 263 24.74 -5.73 -0.73
C ARG A 263 24.93 -4.82 -1.93
N MET A 264 25.04 -3.52 -1.69
CA MET A 264 25.43 -2.57 -2.74
C MET A 264 26.95 -2.63 -2.91
N VAL A 265 27.42 -2.90 -4.13
CA VAL A 265 28.83 -2.81 -4.52
C VAL A 265 29.11 -1.52 -5.30
N GLU A 266 30.38 -1.19 -5.51
CA GLU A 266 30.78 0.04 -6.18
C GLU A 266 30.22 0.12 -7.61
N THR A 267 30.18 -1.01 -8.31
CA THR A 267 29.57 -1.13 -9.63
C THR A 267 28.08 -0.74 -9.66
N ASN A 268 27.30 -0.97 -8.59
CA ASN A 268 25.91 -0.49 -8.53
C ASN A 268 25.87 1.04 -8.59
N SER A 269 26.77 1.69 -7.84
CA SER A 269 26.90 3.14 -7.83
C SER A 269 27.38 3.66 -9.18
N MET A 270 28.29 2.93 -9.85
CA MET A 270 28.78 3.29 -11.18
C MET A 270 27.63 3.38 -12.19
N VAL A 271 26.83 2.31 -12.30
CA VAL A 271 25.66 2.29 -13.21
C VAL A 271 24.67 3.39 -12.83
N GLU A 272 24.37 3.58 -11.53
CA GLU A 272 23.44 4.62 -11.05
C GLU A 272 23.83 6.01 -11.55
N GLU A 273 25.09 6.43 -11.42
CA GLU A 273 25.52 7.78 -11.80
C GLU A 273 25.39 8.03 -13.31
N PHE A 274 25.71 7.05 -14.16
CA PHE A 274 25.54 7.21 -15.61
C PHE A 274 24.07 7.18 -16.04
N MET A 275 23.23 6.36 -15.40
CA MET A 275 21.79 6.40 -15.64
C MET A 275 21.19 7.75 -15.21
N LEU A 276 21.63 8.33 -14.09
CA LEU A 276 21.22 9.67 -13.66
C LEU A 276 21.67 10.74 -14.66
N LEU A 277 22.92 10.67 -15.14
CA LEU A 277 23.43 11.59 -16.16
C LEU A 277 22.63 11.51 -17.47
N ALA A 278 22.28 10.29 -17.91
CA ALA A 278 21.41 10.05 -19.06
C ALA A 278 20.04 10.72 -18.89
N ASN A 279 19.39 10.44 -17.77
CA ASN A 279 18.08 10.98 -17.43
C ASN A 279 18.05 12.52 -17.38
N ILE A 280 19.05 13.15 -16.75
CA ILE A 280 19.16 14.62 -16.66
C ILE A 280 19.42 15.22 -18.05
N SER A 281 20.33 14.63 -18.83
CA SER A 281 20.66 15.14 -20.18
C SER A 281 19.45 15.08 -21.11
N VAL A 282 18.67 13.98 -21.05
CA VAL A 282 17.43 13.84 -21.82
C VAL A 282 16.35 14.81 -21.36
N ALA A 283 16.18 14.99 -20.04
CA ALA A 283 15.22 15.96 -19.50
C ALA A 283 15.48 17.39 -20.01
N ASN A 284 16.75 17.81 -20.02
CA ASN A 284 17.15 19.11 -20.56
C ASN A 284 16.82 19.22 -22.05
N LYS A 285 17.16 18.18 -22.84
CA LYS A 285 16.89 18.21 -24.28
C LYS A 285 15.40 18.24 -24.62
N LEU A 286 14.58 17.51 -23.85
CA LEU A 286 13.14 17.51 -24.03
C LEU A 286 12.53 18.87 -23.72
N LEU A 287 12.92 19.50 -22.61
CA LEU A 287 12.37 20.82 -22.25
C LEU A 287 12.83 21.92 -23.22
N GLU A 288 14.05 21.82 -23.78
CA GLU A 288 14.57 22.72 -24.81
C GLU A 288 13.72 22.69 -26.09
N VAL A 289 13.34 21.49 -26.56
CA VAL A 289 12.62 21.32 -27.83
C VAL A 289 11.09 21.37 -27.65
N PHE A 290 10.58 20.86 -26.53
CA PHE A 290 9.15 20.70 -26.25
C PHE A 290 8.79 21.31 -24.88
N PRO A 291 8.82 22.64 -24.71
CA PRO A 291 8.61 23.30 -23.43
C PRO A 291 7.22 23.04 -22.83
N GLU A 292 6.19 22.82 -23.66
CA GLU A 292 4.82 22.55 -23.18
C GLU A 292 4.47 21.06 -23.09
N GLN A 293 5.23 20.18 -23.72
CA GLN A 293 4.90 18.75 -23.86
C GLN A 293 5.90 17.80 -23.19
N ALA A 294 6.99 18.32 -22.60
CA ALA A 294 7.99 17.48 -21.97
C ALA A 294 7.41 16.68 -20.79
N LEU A 295 7.56 15.36 -20.84
CA LEU A 295 7.27 14.46 -19.72
C LEU A 295 8.47 14.47 -18.77
N LEU A 296 8.25 15.02 -17.58
CA LEU A 296 9.28 15.18 -16.55
C LEU A 296 8.86 14.47 -15.26
N ARG A 297 9.81 14.32 -14.34
CA ARG A 297 9.58 13.73 -13.01
C ARG A 297 10.17 14.63 -11.93
N ARG A 298 9.31 15.14 -11.05
CA ARG A 298 9.72 16.01 -9.93
C ARG A 298 9.61 15.30 -8.59
N HIS A 299 10.42 15.76 -7.65
CA HIS A 299 10.33 15.38 -6.25
C HIS A 299 10.26 16.68 -5.44
N PRO A 300 9.04 17.09 -5.03
CA PRO A 300 8.86 18.31 -4.27
C PRO A 300 9.67 18.31 -2.97
N LYS A 301 10.02 19.49 -2.48
CA LYS A 301 10.61 19.62 -1.16
C LYS A 301 9.57 19.25 -0.10
N PRO A 302 9.89 18.35 0.85
CA PRO A 302 8.96 18.00 1.90
C PRO A 302 8.74 19.17 2.87
N SER A 303 7.56 19.20 3.51
CA SER A 303 7.25 20.23 4.50
C SER A 303 8.08 20.01 5.78
N LYS A 304 8.48 21.10 6.45
CA LYS A 304 9.20 21.02 7.73
C LYS A 304 8.41 20.24 8.80
N THR A 305 7.08 20.33 8.77
CA THR A 305 6.19 19.61 9.68
C THR A 305 6.34 18.09 9.57
N ASN A 306 6.59 17.55 8.37
CA ASN A 306 6.81 16.12 8.19
C ASN A 306 8.05 15.60 8.92
N PHE A 307 9.04 16.47 9.15
CA PHE A 307 10.30 16.14 9.81
C PHE A 307 10.29 16.40 11.30
N GLN A 308 9.25 17.06 11.85
CA GLN A 308 9.23 17.47 13.26
C GLN A 308 9.44 16.27 14.19
N ASP A 309 8.74 15.17 13.92
CA ASP A 309 8.85 13.95 14.71
C ASP A 309 10.26 13.35 14.65
N LEU A 310 10.90 13.37 13.48
CA LEU A 310 12.28 12.89 13.32
C LEU A 310 13.27 13.81 14.06
N ILE A 311 13.07 15.12 14.02
CA ILE A 311 13.93 16.10 14.68
C ILE A 311 13.87 15.92 16.20
N ASP A 312 12.67 15.79 16.76
CA ASP A 312 12.48 15.62 18.20
C ASP A 312 13.12 14.32 18.69
N SER A 313 12.92 13.23 17.95
CA SER A 313 13.49 11.93 18.30
C SER A 313 15.00 11.85 18.13
N ALA A 314 15.57 12.53 17.14
CA ALA A 314 17.02 12.66 17.00
C ALA A 314 17.62 13.52 18.13
N ARG A 315 16.95 14.62 18.50
CA ARG A 315 17.36 15.51 19.61
C ARG A 315 17.38 14.77 20.94
N ALA A 316 16.41 13.90 21.20
CA ALA A 316 16.37 13.06 22.39
C ALA A 316 17.58 12.12 22.52
N LYS A 317 18.25 11.78 21.39
CA LYS A 317 19.50 11.00 21.36
C LYS A 317 20.75 11.89 21.19
N GLY A 318 20.62 13.21 21.32
CA GLY A 318 21.74 14.17 21.28
C GLY A 318 22.13 14.65 19.88
N PHE A 319 21.34 14.38 18.84
CA PHE A 319 21.66 14.79 17.46
C PHE A 319 20.72 15.88 16.94
N GLU A 320 21.29 16.80 16.18
CA GLU A 320 20.53 17.85 15.50
C GLU A 320 20.33 17.49 14.03
N ILE A 321 19.07 17.42 13.58
CA ILE A 321 18.70 17.19 12.17
C ILE A 321 18.12 18.48 11.59
N ARG A 322 18.67 18.95 10.46
CA ARG A 322 18.26 20.20 9.80
C ARG A 322 17.68 19.92 8.41
N PRO A 323 16.34 19.88 8.23
CA PRO A 323 15.70 19.63 6.93
C PRO A 323 15.54 20.92 6.09
N ASP A 324 16.44 21.91 6.26
CA ASP A 324 16.34 23.19 5.56
C ASP A 324 16.64 23.06 4.06
N ASP A 325 17.62 22.24 3.70
CA ASP A 325 17.99 21.92 2.33
C ASP A 325 18.54 20.48 2.28
N GLY A 326 18.74 19.94 1.08
CA GLY A 326 19.24 18.57 0.90
C GLY A 326 20.64 18.34 1.48
N LYS A 327 21.53 19.34 1.41
CA LYS A 327 22.92 19.26 1.90
C LYS A 327 22.98 19.29 3.42
N SER A 328 22.23 20.19 4.04
CA SER A 328 22.06 20.31 5.48
C SER A 328 21.45 19.03 6.05
N LEU A 329 20.43 18.48 5.40
CA LEU A 329 19.83 17.21 5.81
C LEU A 329 20.79 16.03 5.67
N SER A 330 21.48 15.90 4.54
CA SER A 330 22.47 14.82 4.35
C SER A 330 23.59 14.92 5.38
N SER A 331 24.21 16.09 5.53
CA SER A 331 25.34 16.27 6.43
C SER A 331 24.99 16.05 7.91
N THR A 332 23.78 16.43 8.34
CA THR A 332 23.31 16.15 9.71
C THR A 332 22.98 14.67 9.91
N LEU A 333 22.38 14.00 8.92
CA LEU A 333 22.17 12.55 8.95
C LEU A 333 23.50 11.78 8.94
N ASP A 334 24.51 12.22 8.18
CA ASP A 334 25.82 11.55 8.11
C ASP A 334 26.55 11.61 9.46
N LYS A 335 26.38 12.71 10.21
CA LYS A 335 26.95 12.90 11.56
C LYS A 335 26.17 12.17 12.66
N ALA A 336 24.92 11.80 12.43
CA ALA A 336 24.06 11.18 13.45
C ALA A 336 24.37 9.68 13.61
N GLN A 337 25.53 9.37 14.17
CA GLN A 337 26.00 7.99 14.41
C GLN A 337 26.24 7.76 15.90
N LEU A 338 25.71 6.66 16.43
CA LEU A 338 26.00 6.20 17.79
C LEU A 338 27.07 5.12 17.74
N GLU A 339 28.14 5.26 18.51
CA GLU A 339 29.21 4.26 18.59
C GLU A 339 28.70 2.91 19.13
N SER A 340 27.71 2.96 20.04
CA SER A 340 27.06 1.78 20.61
C SER A 340 26.07 1.09 19.66
N ASP A 341 25.65 1.76 18.59
CA ASP A 341 24.61 1.29 17.69
C ASP A 341 24.78 1.75 16.24
N TYR A 342 25.44 0.93 15.43
CA TYR A 342 25.62 1.19 14.00
C TYR A 342 24.29 1.24 13.23
N TYR A 343 23.24 0.58 13.74
CA TYR A 343 21.94 0.49 13.06
C TYR A 343 21.09 1.75 13.25
N PHE A 344 21.37 2.55 14.29
CA PHE A 344 20.67 3.79 14.57
C PHE A 344 20.66 4.76 13.38
N ASN A 345 21.81 4.95 12.72
CA ASN A 345 21.89 5.82 11.55
C ASN A 345 20.99 5.32 10.41
N LEU A 346 20.96 4.00 10.20
CA LEU A 346 20.12 3.40 9.17
C LEU A 346 18.63 3.64 9.48
N MET A 347 18.22 3.47 10.74
CA MET A 347 16.86 3.77 11.18
C MET A 347 16.47 5.24 10.95
N LEU A 348 17.35 6.18 11.31
CA LEU A 348 17.12 7.61 11.06
C LEU A 348 16.92 7.86 9.57
N ARG A 349 17.75 7.28 8.70
CA ARG A 349 17.57 7.40 7.24
C ARG A 349 16.27 6.77 6.75
N MET A 350 15.86 5.63 7.31
CA MET A 350 14.58 4.99 6.98
C MET A 350 13.36 5.84 7.37
N ILE A 351 13.41 6.51 8.53
CA ILE A 351 12.36 7.45 8.95
C ILE A 351 12.40 8.69 8.05
N ALA A 352 13.59 9.25 7.77
CA ALA A 352 13.74 10.38 6.85
C ALA A 352 13.12 10.08 5.47
N THR A 353 13.30 8.86 4.94
CA THR A 353 12.64 8.40 3.70
C THR A 353 11.11 8.48 3.77
N ARG A 354 10.50 8.24 4.94
CA ARG A 354 9.04 8.32 5.14
C ARG A 354 8.52 9.76 5.23
N CYS A 355 9.36 10.68 5.70
CA CYS A 355 9.04 12.10 5.77
C CYS A 355 9.03 12.78 4.38
N MET A 356 9.69 12.16 3.39
CA MET A 356 9.74 12.65 2.01
C MET A 356 8.37 12.59 1.32
N THR A 357 8.13 13.54 0.42
CA THR A 357 6.97 13.50 -0.47
C THR A 357 7.19 12.50 -1.60
N PRO A 358 6.14 11.85 -2.14
CA PRO A 358 6.29 10.97 -3.28
C PRO A 358 6.72 11.76 -4.53
N ALA A 359 7.69 11.23 -5.28
CA ALA A 359 8.07 11.76 -6.58
C ALA A 359 7.03 11.37 -7.64
N ALA A 360 6.67 12.32 -8.50
CA ALA A 360 5.58 12.17 -9.47
C ALA A 360 6.00 12.63 -10.88
N TYR A 361 5.49 11.93 -11.89
CA TYR A 361 5.55 12.37 -13.28
C TYR A 361 4.56 13.50 -13.53
N PHE A 362 4.91 14.41 -14.43
CA PHE A 362 4.07 15.54 -14.83
C PHE A 362 4.43 16.02 -16.23
N CYS A 363 3.48 16.70 -16.88
CA CYS A 363 3.72 17.41 -18.13
C CYS A 363 4.17 18.85 -17.85
N SER A 364 5.25 19.30 -18.50
CA SER A 364 5.82 20.64 -18.26
C SER A 364 4.84 21.78 -18.56
N GLY A 365 4.03 21.69 -19.62
CA GLY A 365 3.11 22.76 -20.02
C GLY A 365 1.85 22.93 -19.15
N CYS A 366 1.62 22.02 -18.20
CA CYS A 366 0.49 22.09 -17.27
C CYS A 366 0.81 22.87 -15.99
N PHE A 367 2.07 23.25 -15.78
CA PHE A 367 2.53 23.93 -14.58
C PHE A 367 3.37 25.14 -14.93
N ASP A 368 3.17 26.23 -14.21
CA ASP A 368 4.06 27.40 -14.28
C ASP A 368 5.33 27.10 -13.45
N PRO A 369 6.54 27.12 -14.06
CA PRO A 369 7.80 26.92 -13.35
C PRO A 369 8.04 27.91 -12.19
N GLN A 370 7.43 29.11 -12.23
CA GLN A 370 7.55 30.11 -11.16
C GLN A 370 6.74 29.72 -9.91
N VAL A 371 5.64 28.98 -10.10
CA VAL A 371 4.76 28.54 -9.02
C VAL A 371 5.13 27.13 -8.54
N VAL A 372 5.51 26.27 -9.48
CA VAL A 372 5.76 24.85 -9.23
C VAL A 372 7.17 24.48 -9.66
N SER A 373 8.02 24.20 -8.67
CA SER A 373 9.38 23.74 -8.95
C SER A 373 9.38 22.40 -9.70
N PHE A 374 10.16 22.34 -10.78
CA PHE A 374 10.43 21.11 -11.54
C PHE A 374 11.57 20.29 -10.93
N SER A 375 12.24 20.85 -9.92
CA SER A 375 13.39 20.21 -9.30
C SER A 375 13.08 18.89 -8.61
N HIS A 376 14.10 18.05 -8.53
CA HIS A 376 14.07 16.78 -7.86
C HIS A 376 14.87 16.84 -6.56
N PHE A 377 14.19 17.13 -5.45
CA PHE A 377 14.79 17.36 -4.13
C PHE A 377 15.78 16.26 -3.72
N GLY A 378 15.37 14.99 -3.81
CA GLY A 378 16.23 13.87 -3.37
C GLY A 378 17.49 13.64 -4.22
N LEU A 379 17.54 14.15 -5.45
CA LEU A 379 18.69 13.97 -6.36
C LEU A 379 19.53 15.24 -6.49
N ALA A 380 19.11 16.35 -5.88
CA ALA A 380 19.69 17.68 -6.09
C ALA A 380 19.86 18.03 -7.58
N ALA A 381 18.83 17.76 -8.38
CA ALA A 381 18.80 18.05 -9.81
C ALA A 381 17.66 19.03 -10.13
N ASP A 382 17.91 20.01 -11.01
CA ASP A 382 16.92 21.01 -11.41
C ASP A 382 15.86 20.46 -12.35
N LEU A 383 16.27 19.53 -13.22
CA LEU A 383 15.41 18.85 -14.18
C LEU A 383 15.75 17.36 -14.19
N TYR A 384 14.70 16.54 -14.25
CA TYR A 384 14.83 15.09 -14.25
C TYR A 384 13.65 14.44 -14.97
N THR A 385 13.94 13.33 -15.66
CA THR A 385 12.93 12.43 -16.24
C THR A 385 13.42 10.99 -16.14
N HIS A 386 12.62 10.02 -16.56
CA HIS A 386 13.09 8.66 -16.73
C HIS A 386 13.17 8.28 -18.20
N PHE A 387 14.30 7.68 -18.58
CA PHE A 387 14.64 7.30 -19.95
C PHE A 387 15.23 5.89 -20.04
N THR A 388 15.83 5.39 -18.96
CA THR A 388 16.78 4.28 -19.00
C THR A 388 16.17 2.88 -18.90
N SER A 389 14.84 2.74 -18.88
CA SER A 389 14.19 1.43 -18.71
C SER A 389 12.82 1.31 -19.40
N PRO A 390 12.76 1.48 -20.73
CA PRO A 390 11.52 1.42 -21.50
C PRO A 390 10.90 0.02 -21.61
N ILE A 391 11.65 -1.06 -21.30
CA ILE A 391 11.06 -2.42 -21.26
C ILE A 391 10.04 -2.53 -20.11
N ARG A 392 10.31 -1.82 -19.00
CA ARG A 392 9.56 -1.94 -17.74
C ARG A 392 8.80 -0.69 -17.31
N ARG A 393 8.96 0.45 -17.99
CA ARG A 393 8.28 1.71 -17.66
C ARG A 393 7.69 2.37 -18.91
N TYR A 394 6.39 2.64 -18.87
CA TYR A 394 5.71 3.32 -19.98
C TYR A 394 6.14 4.78 -20.11
N ALA A 395 6.47 5.45 -19.00
CA ALA A 395 7.01 6.82 -19.03
C ALA A 395 8.27 6.92 -19.90
N ASP A 396 9.19 5.97 -19.77
CA ASP A 396 10.42 5.93 -20.55
C ASP A 396 10.13 5.71 -22.03
N LEU A 397 9.14 4.86 -22.37
CA LEU A 397 8.69 4.68 -23.75
C LEU A 397 8.17 5.98 -24.37
N LEU A 398 7.38 6.77 -23.61
CA LEU A 398 6.93 8.10 -24.04
C LEU A 398 8.10 9.07 -24.20
N VAL A 399 9.06 9.06 -23.28
CA VAL A 399 10.28 9.88 -23.35
C VAL A 399 11.13 9.50 -24.56
N HIS A 400 11.24 8.21 -24.91
CA HIS A 400 11.91 7.74 -26.14
C HIS A 400 11.23 8.28 -27.39
N ARG A 401 9.89 8.27 -27.46
CA ARG A 401 9.14 8.86 -28.57
C ARG A 401 9.40 10.35 -28.70
N LEU A 402 9.32 11.10 -27.59
CA LEU A 402 9.61 12.53 -27.57
C LEU A 402 11.05 12.82 -27.99
N LEU A 403 12.01 12.04 -27.50
CA LEU A 403 13.43 12.24 -27.83
C LEU A 403 13.71 11.90 -29.30
N ALA A 404 13.09 10.85 -29.85
CA ALA A 404 13.17 10.53 -31.27
C ALA A 404 12.66 11.68 -32.15
N CYS A 405 11.57 12.34 -31.73
CA CYS A 405 11.07 13.54 -32.38
C CYS A 405 12.02 14.73 -32.20
N ALA A 406 12.60 14.90 -31.01
CA ALA A 406 13.51 16.01 -30.70
C ALA A 406 14.80 15.99 -31.53
N ILE A 407 15.25 14.79 -31.93
CA ILE A 407 16.41 14.62 -32.83
C ILE A 407 16.03 14.54 -34.31
N GLY A 408 14.74 14.71 -34.66
CA GLY A 408 14.26 14.68 -36.04
C GLY A 408 14.20 13.29 -36.68
N SER A 409 14.24 12.22 -35.87
CA SER A 409 14.16 10.83 -36.38
C SER A 409 12.72 10.39 -36.66
N GLU A 410 11.75 10.92 -35.93
CA GLU A 410 10.32 10.61 -36.07
C GLU A 410 9.49 11.90 -35.94
N THR A 411 8.21 11.82 -36.27
CA THR A 411 7.25 12.93 -36.13
C THR A 411 6.43 12.78 -34.85
N LEU A 412 6.10 13.91 -34.21
CA LEU A 412 5.34 13.92 -32.97
C LEU A 412 3.92 13.38 -33.20
N ASP A 413 3.58 12.33 -32.45
CA ASP A 413 2.26 11.72 -32.47
C ASP A 413 1.15 12.70 -32.05
N LYS A 414 -0.05 12.56 -32.61
CA LYS A 414 -1.20 13.44 -32.35
C LYS A 414 -1.57 13.47 -30.87
N ASN A 415 -1.53 12.31 -30.19
CA ASN A 415 -1.87 12.25 -28.77
C ASN A 415 -0.84 12.97 -27.90
N MET A 416 0.41 13.04 -28.34
CA MET A 416 1.50 13.72 -27.65
C MET A 416 1.64 15.21 -28.02
N GLN A 417 0.81 15.73 -28.94
CA GLN A 417 0.78 17.17 -29.23
C GLN A 417 0.01 17.95 -28.15
N ASN A 418 -1.00 17.32 -27.54
CA ASN A 418 -1.84 17.93 -26.52
C ASN A 418 -1.27 17.69 -25.10
N LYS A 419 -0.93 18.78 -24.40
CA LYS A 419 -0.42 18.73 -23.02
C LYS A 419 -1.38 18.09 -22.02
N GLU A 420 -2.69 18.24 -22.21
CA GLU A 420 -3.71 17.64 -21.32
C GLU A 420 -3.69 16.11 -21.40
N ASN A 421 -3.52 15.55 -22.60
CA ASN A 421 -3.40 14.11 -22.80
C ASN A 421 -2.15 13.56 -22.11
N ILE A 422 -1.01 14.26 -22.24
CA ILE A 422 0.23 13.85 -21.57
C ILE A 422 0.06 13.88 -20.05
N GLN A 423 -0.60 14.90 -19.52
CA GLN A 423 -0.88 14.98 -18.08
C GLN A 423 -1.78 13.84 -17.60
N MET A 424 -2.83 13.48 -18.36
CA MET A 424 -3.66 12.32 -18.05
C MET A 424 -2.85 11.01 -18.04
N LEU A 425 -1.93 10.83 -19.00
CA LEU A 425 -1.02 9.68 -19.02
C LEU A 425 -0.09 9.70 -17.80
N CYS A 426 0.43 10.87 -17.40
CA CYS A 426 1.26 11.00 -16.21
C CYS A 426 0.51 10.59 -14.94
N ASP A 427 -0.74 10.99 -14.79
CA ASP A 427 -1.58 10.63 -13.64
C ASP A 427 -1.85 9.12 -13.59
N GLN A 428 -2.10 8.50 -14.74
CA GLN A 428 -2.25 7.05 -14.84
C GLN A 428 -0.96 6.31 -14.49
N ILE A 429 0.19 6.75 -15.00
CA ILE A 429 1.50 6.14 -14.69
C ILE A 429 1.82 6.31 -13.21
N ASN A 430 1.55 7.48 -12.62
CA ASN A 430 1.73 7.74 -11.18
C ASN A 430 0.87 6.79 -10.34
N TYR A 431 -0.39 6.59 -10.72
CA TYR A 431 -1.29 5.64 -10.07
C TYR A 431 -0.78 4.19 -10.17
N ARG A 432 -0.46 3.72 -11.37
CA ARG A 432 0.06 2.36 -11.61
C ARG A 432 1.38 2.11 -10.89
N HIS A 433 2.27 3.10 -10.85
CA HIS A 433 3.53 3.01 -10.10
C HIS A 433 3.30 2.83 -8.60
N ARG A 434 2.36 3.58 -8.00
CA ARG A 434 2.01 3.43 -6.59
C ARG A 434 1.42 2.05 -6.30
N MET A 435 0.53 1.57 -7.17
CA MET A 435 -0.08 0.25 -7.05
C MET A 435 0.95 -0.87 -7.13
N ALA A 436 1.89 -0.79 -8.09
CA ALA A 436 3.00 -1.73 -8.20
C ALA A 436 3.86 -1.78 -6.93
N GLN A 437 4.20 -0.63 -6.33
CA GLN A 437 4.95 -0.60 -5.08
C GLN A 437 4.20 -1.24 -3.91
N LEU A 438 2.89 -1.04 -3.81
CA LEU A 438 2.07 -1.67 -2.78
C LEU A 438 2.05 -3.19 -2.95
N ALA A 439 1.85 -3.68 -4.18
CA ALA A 439 1.86 -5.10 -4.51
C ALA A 439 3.22 -5.76 -4.17
N SER A 440 4.34 -5.13 -4.59
CA SER A 440 5.69 -5.63 -4.28
C SER A 440 5.95 -5.71 -2.78
N ARG A 441 5.63 -4.65 -2.01
CA ARG A 441 5.81 -4.65 -0.55
C ARG A 441 4.96 -5.70 0.15
N ALA A 442 3.73 -5.85 -0.30
CA ALA A 442 2.82 -6.85 0.22
C ALA A 442 3.39 -8.26 -0.07
N SER A 443 3.91 -8.50 -1.28
CA SER A 443 4.53 -9.78 -1.65
C SER A 443 5.72 -10.11 -0.75
N THR A 444 6.63 -9.14 -0.54
CA THR A 444 7.77 -9.30 0.37
C THR A 444 7.29 -9.64 1.78
N ARG A 445 6.31 -8.90 2.30
CA ARG A 445 5.72 -9.15 3.63
C ARG A 445 5.16 -10.57 3.73
N HIS A 446 4.46 -11.05 2.71
CA HIS A 446 3.88 -12.40 2.69
C HIS A 446 4.97 -13.48 2.74
N HIS A 447 6.00 -13.35 1.91
CA HIS A 447 7.12 -14.29 1.87
C HIS A 447 7.94 -14.27 3.16
N THR A 448 8.12 -13.11 3.79
CA THR A 448 8.76 -13.05 5.11
C THR A 448 7.98 -13.85 6.16
N ILE A 449 6.65 -13.78 6.14
CA ILE A 449 5.82 -14.54 7.08
C ILE A 449 5.89 -16.05 6.78
N LEU A 450 5.95 -16.45 5.50
CA LEU A 450 6.17 -17.85 5.12
C LEU A 450 7.53 -18.36 5.61
N TYR A 451 8.59 -17.56 5.46
CA TYR A 451 9.92 -17.87 6.00
C TYR A 451 9.89 -18.01 7.53
N MET A 452 9.23 -17.10 8.25
CA MET A 452 9.11 -17.20 9.71
C MET A 452 8.36 -18.49 10.10
N LYS A 453 7.35 -18.90 9.32
CA LYS A 453 6.59 -20.13 9.57
C LYS A 453 7.44 -21.39 9.40
N SER A 454 8.29 -21.44 8.37
CA SER A 454 9.15 -22.62 8.14
C SER A 454 10.20 -22.82 9.25
N LYS A 455 10.59 -21.75 9.94
CA LYS A 455 11.51 -21.81 11.08
C LYS A 455 10.83 -22.15 12.42
N GLN A 456 9.49 -22.21 12.47
CA GLN A 456 8.63 -22.48 13.64
C GLN A 456 8.76 -21.46 14.79
N GLU A 457 9.95 -21.31 15.37
CA GLU A 457 10.27 -20.35 16.44
C GLU A 457 11.53 -19.56 16.08
N LEU A 458 11.48 -18.24 16.27
CA LEU A 458 12.60 -17.33 16.00
C LEU A 458 12.76 -16.34 17.14
N VAL A 459 14.00 -16.12 17.55
CA VAL A 459 14.37 -15.04 18.47
C VAL A 459 15.16 -14.01 17.68
N GLU A 460 14.67 -12.77 17.63
CA GLU A 460 15.24 -11.72 16.80
C GLU A 460 15.43 -10.41 17.57
N ASP A 461 16.55 -9.74 17.29
CA ASP A 461 16.75 -8.36 17.69
C ASP A 461 15.86 -7.44 16.85
N ALA A 462 15.23 -6.50 17.53
CA ALA A 462 14.31 -5.57 16.95
C ALA A 462 14.46 -4.17 17.57
N TYR A 463 13.82 -3.20 16.92
CA TYR A 463 13.88 -1.81 17.34
C TYR A 463 12.49 -1.19 17.37
N VAL A 464 12.24 -0.35 18.36
CA VAL A 464 11.05 0.50 18.39
C VAL A 464 11.17 1.54 17.27
N PHE A 465 10.38 1.37 16.22
CA PHE A 465 10.39 2.23 15.04
C PHE A 465 9.50 3.48 15.22
N SER A 466 8.34 3.32 15.84
CA SER A 466 7.42 4.42 16.14
C SER A 466 6.49 4.03 17.29
N ILE A 467 6.12 5.00 18.11
CA ILE A 467 5.24 4.81 19.26
C ILE A 467 3.94 5.58 19.01
N ARG A 468 2.80 4.90 19.18
CA ARG A 468 1.46 5.47 19.15
C ARG A 468 0.75 5.18 20.46
N GLN A 469 -0.42 5.78 20.66
CA GLN A 469 -1.17 5.67 21.92
C GLN A 469 -1.57 4.22 22.26
N ASN A 470 -1.99 3.43 21.26
CA ASN A 470 -2.51 2.07 21.46
C ASN A 470 -1.60 0.98 20.89
N ASP A 471 -0.55 1.34 20.16
CA ASP A 471 0.33 0.38 19.50
C ASP A 471 1.76 0.89 19.37
N ILE A 472 2.68 -0.05 19.19
CA ILE A 472 4.09 0.20 18.94
C ILE A 472 4.45 -0.43 17.60
N GLN A 473 5.05 0.35 16.71
CA GLN A 473 5.64 -0.19 15.50
C GLN A 473 7.05 -0.68 15.79
N ILE A 474 7.28 -1.95 15.51
CA ILE A 474 8.55 -2.63 15.72
C ILE A 474 9.15 -2.99 14.37
N LEU A 475 10.43 -2.70 14.19
CA LEU A 475 11.22 -3.08 13.02
C LEU A 475 12.16 -4.23 13.41
N ILE A 476 12.15 -5.30 12.61
CA ILE A 476 13.10 -6.41 12.71
C ILE A 476 14.10 -6.28 11.55
N PRO A 477 15.32 -5.77 11.78
CA PRO A 477 16.29 -5.47 10.75
C PRO A 477 16.62 -6.63 9.84
N ARG A 478 16.97 -7.78 10.43
CA ARG A 478 17.39 -9.00 9.71
C ARG A 478 16.34 -9.52 8.73
N LEU A 479 15.07 -9.22 9.01
CA LEU A 479 13.93 -9.69 8.22
C LEU A 479 13.28 -8.58 7.40
N ALA A 480 13.80 -7.33 7.47
CA ALA A 480 13.18 -6.14 6.89
C ALA A 480 11.70 -6.03 7.21
N PHE A 481 11.29 -6.56 8.37
CA PHE A 481 9.90 -6.80 8.69
C PHE A 481 9.41 -5.77 9.68
N GLN A 482 8.24 -5.22 9.42
CA GLN A 482 7.57 -4.30 10.33
C GLN A 482 6.34 -4.96 10.91
N HIS A 483 6.29 -4.97 12.25
CA HIS A 483 5.18 -5.49 13.01
C HIS A 483 4.55 -4.37 13.82
N THR A 484 3.22 -4.34 13.88
CA THR A 484 2.49 -3.44 14.78
C THR A 484 2.07 -4.27 15.99
N TYR A 485 2.74 -4.04 17.11
CA TYR A 485 2.42 -4.67 18.38
C TYR A 485 1.33 -3.84 19.07
N THR A 486 0.13 -4.41 19.20
CA THR A 486 -1.00 -3.74 19.85
C THR A 486 -0.85 -3.88 21.36
N LEU A 487 -0.82 -2.75 22.07
CA LEU A 487 -0.79 -2.74 23.52
C LEU A 487 -2.18 -3.11 24.02
N GLN A 488 -2.28 -4.11 24.89
CA GLN A 488 -3.58 -4.47 25.45
C GLN A 488 -4.14 -3.29 26.28
N PRO A 489 -5.45 -2.98 26.19
CA PRO A 489 -6.09 -1.84 26.85
C PRO A 489 -6.18 -1.95 28.38
N ASN A 490 -5.44 -2.89 28.96
CA ASN A 490 -5.31 -3.10 30.38
C ASN A 490 -4.60 -1.83 30.92
N TYR A 491 -5.09 -1.24 32.02
CA TYR A 491 -4.67 0.03 32.63
C TYR A 491 -3.16 0.17 32.99
N ALA A 492 -2.29 -0.72 32.51
CA ALA A 492 -0.86 -0.75 32.75
C ALA A 492 -0.05 0.17 31.82
N TRP A 493 -0.54 0.57 30.65
CA TRP A 493 0.21 1.42 29.71
C TRP A 493 -0.24 2.88 29.75
N LEU A 494 0.70 3.78 29.99
CA LEU A 494 0.50 5.23 29.93
C LEU A 494 1.30 5.81 28.76
N TYR A 495 0.60 6.50 27.87
CA TYR A 495 1.21 7.24 26.79
C TYR A 495 1.54 8.66 27.25
N ASP A 496 2.82 9.01 27.22
CA ASP A 496 3.27 10.39 27.39
C ASP A 496 3.25 11.10 26.04
N VAL A 497 2.45 12.15 25.91
CA VAL A 497 2.29 12.91 24.65
C VAL A 497 3.50 13.79 24.36
N ASP A 498 4.13 14.34 25.40
CA ASP A 498 5.22 15.30 25.29
C ASP A 498 6.54 14.59 25.02
N GLU A 499 6.83 13.52 25.76
CA GLU A 499 8.01 12.68 25.51
C GLU A 499 7.79 11.63 24.42
N ARG A 500 6.54 11.39 24.01
CA ARG A 500 6.14 10.35 23.04
C ARG A 500 6.60 8.95 23.45
N THR A 501 6.48 8.65 24.75
CA THR A 501 6.91 7.37 25.32
C THR A 501 5.71 6.54 25.77
N GLN A 502 5.92 5.23 25.87
CA GLN A 502 4.95 4.31 26.47
C GLN A 502 5.53 3.78 27.77
N LYS A 503 4.89 4.11 28.90
CA LYS A 503 5.28 3.65 30.22
C LYS A 503 4.36 2.53 30.69
N ASN A 504 4.94 1.36 30.94
CA ASN A 504 4.29 0.27 31.62
C ASN A 504 4.39 0.46 33.14
N ILE A 505 3.28 0.72 33.82
CA ILE A 505 3.20 0.90 35.27
C ILE A 505 3.53 -0.41 35.99
N LYS A 506 3.04 -1.55 35.50
CA LYS A 506 3.17 -2.86 36.15
C LYS A 506 4.63 -3.31 36.26
N HIS A 507 5.40 -3.07 35.20
CA HIS A 507 6.80 -3.52 35.11
C HIS A 507 7.82 -2.37 35.24
N ASN A 508 7.36 -1.13 35.45
CA ASN A 508 8.16 0.08 35.48
C ASN A 508 9.11 0.25 34.27
N ILE A 509 8.64 -0.16 33.08
CA ILE A 509 9.38 -0.08 31.82
C ILE A 509 8.91 1.15 31.06
N VAL A 510 9.84 1.94 30.52
CA VAL A 510 9.54 3.05 29.60
C VAL A 510 10.12 2.69 28.24
N LEU A 511 9.27 2.58 27.23
CA LEU A 511 9.67 2.38 25.84
C LEU A 511 9.75 3.73 25.14
N LYS A 512 10.90 3.99 24.51
CA LYS A 512 11.17 5.16 23.68
C LYS A 512 11.50 4.72 22.24
N GLN A 513 11.40 5.65 21.31
CA GLN A 513 11.82 5.39 19.93
C GLN A 513 13.32 5.08 19.87
N PHE A 514 13.69 4.14 18.99
CA PHE A 514 15.04 3.59 18.84
C PHE A 514 15.50 2.65 19.96
N ASP A 515 14.65 2.33 20.93
CA ASP A 515 15.01 1.34 21.94
C ASP A 515 15.08 -0.05 21.31
N ARG A 516 16.07 -0.81 21.77
CA ARG A 516 16.30 -2.20 21.37
C ARG A 516 15.31 -3.11 22.10
N LEU A 517 14.79 -4.07 21.36
CA LEU A 517 13.89 -5.10 21.82
C LEU A 517 14.41 -6.47 21.39
N LYS A 518 14.10 -7.50 22.17
CA LYS A 518 14.29 -8.89 21.77
C LYS A 518 12.94 -9.58 21.66
N LEU A 519 12.64 -10.11 20.49
CA LEU A 519 11.33 -10.68 20.18
C LEU A 519 11.38 -12.20 20.12
N HIS A 520 10.34 -12.85 20.63
CA HIS A 520 10.00 -14.23 20.31
C HIS A 520 8.90 -14.24 19.26
N ILE A 521 9.15 -14.89 18.13
CA ILE A 521 8.21 -14.99 17.01
C ILE A 521 7.80 -16.45 16.87
N SER A 522 6.49 -16.71 16.93
CA SER A 522 5.90 -18.04 16.76
C SER A 522 4.61 -17.98 15.96
N PHE A 523 4.04 -19.15 15.63
CA PHE A 523 2.77 -19.25 14.91
C PHE A 523 1.72 -20.00 15.73
N SER A 524 0.50 -19.46 15.75
CA SER A 524 -0.65 -20.17 16.32
C SER A 524 -0.99 -21.42 15.49
N ALA A 525 -1.35 -22.49 16.21
CA ALA A 525 -1.84 -23.75 15.62
C ALA A 525 -3.22 -23.62 14.94
N ARG A 526 -3.90 -22.48 15.12
CA ARG A 526 -5.20 -22.18 14.51
C ARG A 526 -5.14 -22.05 12.99
N GLU A 527 -5.64 -23.05 12.27
CA GLU A 527 -5.66 -23.08 10.80
C GLU A 527 -6.83 -22.30 10.18
N ASP A 528 -7.82 -21.91 10.98
CA ASP A 528 -8.96 -21.09 10.56
C ASP A 528 -8.59 -19.63 10.26
N LEU A 529 -7.42 -19.19 10.71
CA LEU A 529 -6.89 -17.85 10.50
C LEU A 529 -5.97 -17.78 9.28
N THR A 530 -6.02 -16.65 8.57
CA THR A 530 -5.01 -16.33 7.55
C THR A 530 -3.61 -16.38 8.16
N LEU A 531 -2.61 -16.77 7.36
CA LEU A 531 -1.22 -16.90 7.81
C LEU A 531 -0.71 -15.66 8.59
N ALA A 532 -1.01 -14.45 8.14
CA ALA A 532 -0.60 -13.21 8.81
C ALA A 532 -1.22 -13.05 10.21
N ASN A 533 -2.44 -13.52 10.42
CA ASN A 533 -3.13 -13.46 11.72
C ASN A 533 -2.72 -14.60 12.66
N ARG A 534 -2.01 -15.61 12.15
CA ARG A 534 -1.42 -16.68 12.96
C ARG A 534 -0.09 -16.27 13.57
N LEU A 535 0.57 -15.24 13.04
CA LEU A 535 1.84 -14.71 13.54
C LEU A 535 1.66 -14.16 14.97
N GLN A 536 2.38 -14.73 15.94
CA GLN A 536 2.44 -14.26 17.31
C GLN A 536 3.83 -13.68 17.57
N VAL A 537 3.88 -12.42 18.03
CA VAL A 537 5.12 -11.73 18.38
C VAL A 537 5.02 -11.36 19.86
N ARG A 538 5.98 -11.82 20.66
CA ARG A 538 6.10 -11.50 22.09
C ARG A 538 7.42 -10.76 22.34
N ILE A 539 7.42 -9.80 23.26
CA ILE A 539 8.62 -9.05 23.63
C ILE A 539 9.23 -9.73 24.87
N ILE A 540 10.42 -10.32 24.70
CA ILE A 540 11.15 -11.03 25.77
C ILE A 540 12.01 -10.05 26.56
N GLU A 541 12.67 -9.12 25.87
CA GLU A 541 13.52 -8.10 26.49
C GLU A 541 13.14 -6.72 25.95
N PRO A 542 12.73 -5.77 26.82
CA PRO A 542 12.46 -5.96 28.24
C PRO A 542 11.23 -6.88 28.45
N PRO A 543 11.15 -7.67 29.55
CA PRO A 543 10.07 -8.63 29.75
C PRO A 543 8.75 -7.90 30.01
N LEU A 544 7.90 -7.83 28.99
CA LEU A 544 6.57 -7.25 29.07
C LEU A 544 5.50 -8.31 29.29
N ASP A 545 5.77 -9.51 28.78
CA ASP A 545 4.93 -10.70 28.87
C ASP A 545 5.64 -11.73 29.77
N ILE A 546 5.59 -11.56 31.10
CA ILE A 546 5.86 -12.70 31.98
C ILE A 546 4.67 -13.66 31.79
N PRO A 547 4.85 -14.93 31.39
CA PRO A 547 3.79 -15.91 31.50
C PRO A 547 3.30 -15.85 32.95
N ASP A 548 2.01 -15.66 33.19
CA ASP A 548 1.47 -15.83 34.53
C ASP A 548 2.07 -17.12 35.10
N GLN A 549 2.81 -16.99 36.21
CA GLN A 549 3.28 -18.13 36.97
C GLN A 549 2.04 -18.87 37.49
N ILE A 550 1.48 -19.76 36.67
CA ILE A 550 0.46 -20.71 37.09
C ILE A 550 0.94 -22.17 36.89
N ASP A 551 2.11 -22.41 36.28
CA ASP A 551 2.63 -23.78 36.12
C ASP A 551 3.86 -24.12 36.98
N ALA A 552 4.19 -23.36 38.04
CA ALA A 552 5.35 -23.70 38.89
C ALA A 552 5.23 -23.37 40.40
N ILE A 553 4.04 -23.17 40.95
CA ILE A 553 3.85 -23.10 42.42
C ILE A 553 2.75 -24.08 42.86
N GLU A 554 2.90 -25.35 42.45
CA GLU A 554 2.50 -26.46 43.31
C GLU A 554 3.70 -26.82 44.19
N LYS A 555 3.68 -26.32 45.43
CA LYS A 555 4.35 -26.81 46.65
C LYS A 555 4.81 -25.64 47.50
N ASP A 556 3.90 -25.05 48.26
CA ASP A 556 4.19 -24.81 49.67
C ASP A 556 2.91 -24.65 50.48
N ALA A 557 2.71 -25.54 51.45
CA ALA A 557 1.50 -25.66 52.27
C ALA A 557 1.44 -24.66 53.44
N THR A 558 2.30 -23.64 53.42
CA THR A 558 2.62 -22.82 54.60
C THR A 558 1.97 -21.43 54.58
N GLN A 559 1.45 -20.97 53.44
CA GLN A 559 0.84 -19.63 53.33
C GLN A 559 -0.69 -19.61 53.44
N ARG A 560 -1.38 -20.76 53.46
CA ARG A 560 -2.84 -20.84 53.67
C ARG A 560 -3.26 -20.45 55.10
N LYS A 561 -2.40 -20.67 56.10
CA LYS A 561 -2.69 -20.34 57.51
C LYS A 561 -2.56 -18.86 57.86
N TYR A 562 -1.97 -18.04 56.99
CA TYR A 562 -1.76 -16.61 57.26
C TYR A 562 -2.91 -15.73 56.70
N LEU A 563 -3.62 -16.22 55.68
CA LEU A 563 -4.73 -15.49 55.04
C LEU A 563 -6.10 -15.80 55.69
N GLU A 564 -6.24 -16.88 56.45
CA GLU A 564 -7.44 -17.18 57.26
C GLU A 564 -7.54 -16.31 58.52
N SER A 565 -6.51 -15.55 58.90
CA SER A 565 -6.46 -14.78 60.15
C SER A 565 -6.75 -13.27 60.01
N ILE A 566 -7.12 -12.75 58.83
CA ILE A 566 -7.18 -11.29 58.60
C ILE A 566 -8.57 -10.74 58.20
N GLU A 567 -9.60 -11.55 57.87
CA GLU A 567 -10.92 -10.98 57.53
C GLU A 567 -12.11 -11.64 58.25
N SER A 568 -12.41 -11.11 59.43
CA SER A 568 -13.77 -10.66 59.82
C SER A 568 -13.58 -9.46 60.77
N PRO A 569 -14.46 -8.43 60.82
CA PRO A 569 -15.91 -8.51 60.60
C PRO A 569 -16.52 -7.32 59.80
N LEU A 570 -17.27 -7.62 58.74
CA LEU A 570 -18.25 -6.69 58.13
C LEU A 570 -19.65 -7.30 57.99
N GLU A 571 -19.88 -8.45 58.62
CA GLU A 571 -21.20 -9.11 58.69
C GLU A 571 -21.75 -9.02 60.11
N GLN A 572 -22.28 -7.85 60.47
CA GLN A 572 -23.05 -7.72 61.72
C GLN A 572 -24.29 -6.82 61.60
N ASN A 573 -24.77 -6.52 60.39
CA ASN A 573 -25.94 -5.65 60.22
C ASN A 573 -27.03 -6.14 59.26
N ILE A 574 -27.09 -7.44 58.95
CA ILE A 574 -28.28 -8.02 58.30
C ILE A 574 -28.64 -9.35 58.97
N MET A 575 -28.84 -9.30 60.28
CA MET A 575 -29.69 -10.24 61.01
C MET A 575 -30.78 -9.41 61.67
N ASP A 576 -31.84 -9.15 60.93
CA ASP A 576 -33.22 -9.03 61.45
C ASP A 576 -34.14 -8.77 60.27
N MET A 577 -34.65 -9.85 59.68
CA MET A 577 -36.08 -10.06 59.43
C MET A 577 -36.30 -11.28 58.51
N GLU A 578 -37.17 -12.17 59.00
CA GLU A 578 -38.05 -13.08 58.24
C GLU A 578 -37.52 -14.47 57.81
N GLN A 579 -37.63 -15.38 58.77
CA GLN A 579 -38.31 -16.70 58.72
C GLN A 579 -38.38 -17.47 57.38
N LYS A 580 -37.72 -18.64 57.36
CA LYS A 580 -37.95 -19.78 56.43
C LYS A 580 -39.10 -20.68 56.92
N PRO A 581 -39.66 -21.53 56.02
CA PRO A 581 -39.39 -22.98 56.12
C PRO A 581 -38.93 -23.57 54.77
N THR A 582 -37.73 -24.18 54.71
CA THR A 582 -37.43 -25.63 54.62
C THR A 582 -38.01 -26.38 53.40
N ILE A 583 -37.12 -26.95 52.58
CA ILE A 583 -37.16 -28.32 52.00
C ILE A 583 -35.72 -28.68 51.54
N ASP A 584 -35.48 -29.99 51.56
CA ASP A 584 -34.24 -30.75 51.74
C ASP A 584 -33.10 -30.56 50.74
N GLY A 585 -31.92 -30.83 51.27
CA GLY A 585 -30.69 -31.06 50.54
C GLY A 585 -30.72 -32.41 49.83
N ASP A 586 -30.79 -32.34 48.51
CA ASP A 586 -30.04 -33.17 47.59
C ASP A 586 -30.15 -32.49 46.22
N SER A 587 -29.03 -32.40 45.46
CA SER A 587 -28.91 -31.85 44.10
C SER A 587 -28.18 -30.50 43.94
N TYR A 588 -26.94 -30.36 44.42
CA TYR A 588 -26.03 -29.36 43.83
C TYR A 588 -25.18 -29.95 42.69
N GLU A 589 -24.77 -31.21 42.80
CA GLU A 589 -24.09 -31.94 41.72
C GLU A 589 -25.02 -32.34 40.57
N GLN A 590 -26.29 -32.65 40.85
CA GLN A 590 -27.27 -32.99 39.80
C GLN A 590 -27.71 -31.74 39.00
N VAL A 591 -27.68 -30.53 39.59
CA VAL A 591 -27.91 -29.26 38.86
C VAL A 591 -26.73 -28.93 37.95
N LYS A 592 -25.47 -29.11 38.39
CA LYS A 592 -24.30 -28.93 37.52
C LYS A 592 -24.25 -29.93 36.37
N LYS A 593 -24.74 -31.16 36.58
CA LYS A 593 -24.84 -32.18 35.51
C LYS A 593 -25.98 -31.89 34.52
N LYS A 594 -27.09 -31.26 34.95
CA LYS A 594 -28.16 -30.78 34.06
C LYS A 594 -27.76 -29.55 33.23
N ILE A 595 -26.91 -28.66 33.75
CA ILE A 595 -26.46 -27.47 33.01
C ILE A 595 -25.41 -27.83 31.94
N ARG A 596 -24.59 -28.88 32.15
CA ARG A 596 -23.62 -29.36 31.16
C ARG A 596 -24.19 -30.23 30.02
N LEU A 597 -25.42 -30.72 30.14
CA LEU A 597 -26.08 -31.55 29.12
C LEU A 597 -27.20 -30.82 28.33
N GLY A 598 -27.33 -29.50 28.50
CA GLY A 598 -28.42 -28.71 27.92
C GLY A 598 -28.21 -28.09 26.53
N LEU A 599 -27.06 -28.29 25.88
CA LEU A 599 -26.77 -27.71 24.55
C LEU A 599 -26.71 -28.73 23.41
N ASP A 600 -27.07 -29.99 23.68
CA ASP A 600 -27.33 -31.00 22.67
C ASP A 600 -28.74 -31.56 22.84
N SER A 601 -29.76 -30.81 22.42
CA SER A 601 -31.01 -31.42 21.95
C SER A 601 -31.82 -30.47 21.07
N LYS A 602 -32.04 -30.90 19.83
CA LYS A 602 -33.17 -30.47 19.01
C LYS A 602 -34.47 -30.76 19.79
N LYS A 603 -35.09 -29.75 20.41
CA LYS A 603 -36.55 -29.57 20.56
C LYS A 603 -36.89 -28.32 21.42
N SER A 604 -37.59 -27.38 20.78
CA SER A 604 -38.42 -26.30 21.37
C SER A 604 -37.82 -25.43 22.49
N ALA A 605 -36.92 -24.51 22.14
CA ALA A 605 -36.79 -23.25 22.86
C ALA A 605 -37.81 -22.26 22.27
N LYS A 606 -38.64 -21.61 23.10
CA LYS A 606 -39.54 -20.55 22.63
C LYS A 606 -38.71 -19.48 21.89
N PRO A 607 -39.16 -18.97 20.73
CA PRO A 607 -38.44 -17.93 20.01
C PRO A 607 -38.35 -16.68 20.90
N VAL A 608 -37.13 -16.21 21.15
CA VAL A 608 -36.90 -14.97 21.89
C VAL A 608 -37.18 -13.83 20.93
N ILE A 609 -38.29 -13.12 21.16
CA ILE A 609 -38.65 -11.92 20.40
C ILE A 609 -38.00 -10.73 21.09
N VAL A 610 -37.28 -9.92 20.32
CA VAL A 610 -36.61 -8.70 20.80
C VAL A 610 -37.21 -7.49 20.07
N VAL A 611 -37.23 -6.34 20.73
CA VAL A 611 -37.63 -5.04 20.15
C VAL A 611 -36.46 -4.03 20.24
N PRO A 612 -36.44 -2.98 19.40
CA PRO A 612 -35.38 -1.96 19.44
C PRO A 612 -35.25 -1.35 20.84
N GLY A 613 -34.04 -1.41 21.40
CA GLY A 613 -33.73 -0.93 22.75
C GLY A 613 -33.58 -2.02 23.80
N ASP A 614 -33.99 -3.27 23.52
CA ASP A 614 -33.80 -4.38 24.47
C ASP A 614 -32.32 -4.71 24.66
N SER A 615 -31.85 -4.75 25.91
CA SER A 615 -30.51 -5.27 26.26
C SER A 615 -30.51 -6.80 26.21
N LEU A 616 -29.48 -7.35 25.56
CA LEU A 616 -29.28 -8.78 25.37
C LEU A 616 -28.09 -9.34 26.17
N ASP A 617 -27.61 -8.61 27.16
CA ASP A 617 -26.47 -9.00 28.00
C ASP A 617 -26.79 -10.28 28.81
N LYS A 618 -28.07 -10.58 29.04
CA LYS A 618 -28.54 -11.83 29.66
C LYS A 618 -28.36 -13.07 28.77
N TYR A 619 -28.27 -12.88 27.46
CA TYR A 619 -28.13 -13.95 26.46
C TYR A 619 -26.72 -14.04 25.87
N ILE A 620 -25.96 -12.94 25.94
CA ILE A 620 -24.64 -12.80 25.34
C ILE A 620 -23.63 -12.54 26.47
N THR A 621 -23.05 -13.62 27.00
CA THR A 621 -22.16 -13.58 28.18
C THR A 621 -20.67 -13.72 27.85
N GLN A 622 -20.29 -13.73 26.57
CA GLN A 622 -18.91 -13.94 26.12
C GLN A 622 -18.31 -12.69 25.46
N ASP A 623 -17.07 -12.33 25.83
CA ASP A 623 -16.35 -11.17 25.30
C ASP A 623 -16.03 -11.24 23.80
N THR A 624 -16.02 -12.45 23.22
CA THR A 624 -15.71 -12.69 21.79
C THR A 624 -16.94 -13.03 20.96
N THR A 625 -18.05 -12.35 21.23
CA THR A 625 -19.31 -12.56 20.50
C THR A 625 -19.36 -11.77 19.18
N ILE A 626 -19.67 -12.47 18.09
CA ILE A 626 -19.93 -11.88 16.77
C ILE A 626 -21.41 -11.46 16.70
N LEU A 627 -21.64 -10.15 16.55
CA LEU A 627 -22.98 -9.58 16.41
C LEU A 627 -23.37 -9.47 14.93
N GLY A 628 -24.37 -10.25 14.56
CA GLY A 628 -25.04 -10.22 13.26
C GLY A 628 -26.16 -9.17 13.17
N PRO A 629 -26.97 -9.20 12.10
CA PRO A 629 -27.99 -8.19 11.80
C PRO A 629 -28.97 -7.92 12.95
N GLY A 630 -29.41 -6.67 13.10
CA GLY A 630 -30.41 -6.27 14.09
C GLY A 630 -29.90 -6.14 15.53
N LEU A 631 -28.59 -6.35 15.76
CA LEU A 631 -27.91 -6.13 17.03
C LEU A 631 -26.81 -5.06 16.87
N MET A 632 -26.62 -4.25 17.90
CA MET A 632 -25.57 -3.23 17.96
C MET A 632 -24.92 -3.25 19.34
N ARG A 633 -23.59 -3.10 19.38
CA ARG A 633 -22.87 -2.88 20.64
C ARG A 633 -22.79 -1.38 20.90
N ILE A 634 -23.31 -0.94 22.04
CA ILE A 634 -23.22 0.44 22.51
C ILE A 634 -22.44 0.38 23.82
N TYR A 635 -21.18 0.84 23.78
CA TYR A 635 -20.21 0.66 24.87
C TYR A 635 -20.05 -0.84 25.26
N ASP A 636 -20.43 -1.21 26.48
CA ASP A 636 -20.37 -2.59 26.98
C ASP A 636 -21.67 -3.37 26.87
N MET A 637 -22.74 -2.74 26.35
CA MET A 637 -24.06 -3.37 26.23
C MET A 637 -24.35 -3.79 24.80
N VAL A 638 -24.97 -4.96 24.62
CA VAL A 638 -25.53 -5.38 23.34
C VAL A 638 -27.02 -5.08 23.33
N VAL A 639 -27.45 -4.22 22.41
CA VAL A 639 -28.87 -3.86 22.25
C VAL A 639 -29.42 -4.35 20.92
N ALA A 640 -30.69 -4.76 20.95
CA ALA A 640 -31.45 -4.96 19.73
C ALA A 640 -31.75 -3.59 19.09
N THR A 641 -31.54 -3.48 17.78
CA THR A 641 -31.86 -2.28 16.98
C THR A 641 -33.07 -2.48 16.09
N LYS A 642 -33.57 -3.71 15.99
CA LYS A 642 -34.72 -4.11 15.18
C LYS A 642 -35.59 -5.10 15.93
N SER A 643 -36.89 -5.07 15.64
CA SER A 643 -37.82 -6.09 16.12
C SER A 643 -37.62 -7.39 15.34
N GLY A 644 -37.62 -8.53 16.02
CA GLY A 644 -37.58 -9.83 15.36
C GLY A 644 -37.18 -10.96 16.29
N ILE A 645 -36.87 -12.13 15.73
CA ILE A 645 -36.52 -13.32 16.51
C ILE A 645 -35.01 -13.39 16.67
N LEU A 646 -34.51 -13.36 17.91
CA LEU A 646 -33.10 -13.56 18.19
C LEU A 646 -32.71 -15.01 17.84
N LYS A 647 -31.80 -15.15 16.90
CA LYS A 647 -31.18 -16.40 16.46
C LYS A 647 -29.70 -16.40 16.84
N TRP A 648 -29.16 -17.59 17.03
CA TRP A 648 -27.75 -17.78 17.27
C TRP A 648 -27.22 -19.01 16.53
N ARG A 649 -25.91 -19.03 16.29
CA ARG A 649 -25.22 -20.15 15.65
C ARG A 649 -23.86 -20.36 16.29
N ASN A 650 -23.52 -21.62 16.57
CA ASN A 650 -22.23 -22.05 17.12
C ASN A 650 -21.84 -21.33 18.44
N ASN A 651 -22.82 -20.90 19.25
CA ASN A 651 -22.66 -20.13 20.51
C ASN A 651 -21.91 -18.78 20.45
N ASN A 652 -21.35 -18.38 19.30
CA ASN A 652 -20.57 -17.14 19.18
C ASN A 652 -21.15 -16.14 18.17
N LEU A 653 -22.20 -16.48 17.41
CA LEU A 653 -22.84 -15.58 16.45
C LEU A 653 -24.30 -15.38 16.81
N PHE A 654 -24.74 -14.14 17.06
CA PHE A 654 -26.11 -13.77 17.39
C PHE A 654 -26.68 -12.79 16.38
N TRP A 655 -27.94 -12.90 15.98
CA TRP A 655 -28.60 -11.92 15.11
C TRP A 655 -30.11 -11.91 15.32
N VAL A 656 -30.75 -10.80 14.99
CA VAL A 656 -32.21 -10.71 14.91
C VAL A 656 -32.63 -11.07 13.49
N ASP A 657 -33.39 -12.15 13.38
CA ASP A 657 -34.04 -12.54 12.13
C ASP A 657 -35.12 -11.51 11.81
N SER A 658 -34.86 -10.71 10.78
CA SER A 658 -35.76 -9.68 10.26
C SER A 658 -35.70 -9.67 8.74
N HIS A 659 -36.77 -9.23 8.08
CA HIS A 659 -36.87 -9.20 6.61
C HIS A 659 -35.80 -8.30 5.92
N GLN A 660 -35.09 -7.45 6.66
CA GLN A 660 -34.14 -6.49 6.11
C GLN A 660 -32.68 -6.93 6.39
N LYS A 661 -31.92 -7.19 5.32
CA LYS A 661 -30.47 -7.49 5.38
C LYS A 661 -29.68 -6.28 5.91
N ARG A 662 -28.59 -6.55 6.65
CA ARG A 662 -27.66 -5.52 7.15
C ARG A 662 -26.92 -4.86 6.00
N TYR A 663 -26.71 -3.55 6.07
CA TYR A 663 -25.84 -2.85 5.14
C TYR A 663 -24.37 -3.10 5.50
N VAL A 664 -23.57 -3.47 4.49
CA VAL A 664 -22.11 -3.62 4.59
C VAL A 664 -21.52 -2.55 3.69
N ALA A 665 -20.83 -1.57 4.27
CA ALA A 665 -20.31 -0.43 3.53
C ALA A 665 -19.27 -0.88 2.50
N ALA A 666 -19.42 -0.45 1.25
CA ALA A 666 -18.40 -0.60 0.23
C ALA A 666 -17.89 0.76 -0.26
N ARG A 667 -16.62 0.81 -0.63
CA ARG A 667 -15.97 2.03 -1.11
C ARG A 667 -16.69 2.58 -2.34
N GLY A 668 -17.02 3.88 -2.28
CA GLY A 668 -17.65 4.63 -3.36
C GLY A 668 -19.19 4.62 -3.33
N GLU A 669 -19.82 3.91 -2.40
CA GLU A 669 -21.29 3.92 -2.26
C GLU A 669 -21.78 5.21 -1.60
N CYS A 670 -22.92 5.75 -2.09
CA CYS A 670 -23.60 6.86 -1.44
C CYS A 670 -24.54 6.33 -0.35
N VAL A 671 -24.52 6.97 0.82
CA VAL A 671 -25.28 6.57 2.01
C VAL A 671 -25.92 7.78 2.67
N ILE A 672 -27.06 7.55 3.35
CA ILE A 672 -27.68 8.55 4.21
C ILE A 672 -27.38 8.19 5.66
N GLY A 673 -26.61 9.05 6.32
CA GLY A 673 -26.22 8.90 7.71
C GLY A 673 -27.00 9.82 8.65
N VAL A 674 -27.12 9.42 9.91
CA VAL A 674 -27.62 10.27 11.01
C VAL A 674 -26.45 10.57 11.93
N VAL A 675 -26.17 11.86 12.19
CA VAL A 675 -25.09 12.24 13.11
C VAL A 675 -25.49 11.84 14.54
N ARG A 676 -24.68 11.00 15.19
CA ARG A 676 -24.92 10.52 16.57
C ARG A 676 -24.07 11.24 17.60
N SER A 677 -22.85 11.63 17.24
CA SER A 677 -21.99 12.43 18.10
C SER A 677 -21.11 13.38 17.30
N LYS A 678 -20.83 14.55 17.89
CA LYS A 678 -20.01 15.62 17.32
C LYS A 678 -18.68 15.69 18.06
N GLY A 679 -17.58 15.56 17.34
CA GLY A 679 -16.23 15.82 17.85
C GLY A 679 -15.62 17.09 17.24
N SER A 680 -14.42 17.48 17.69
CA SER A 680 -13.73 18.71 17.27
C SER A 680 -13.21 18.68 15.82
N LEU A 681 -12.92 17.48 15.30
CA LEU A 681 -12.38 17.23 13.95
C LEU A 681 -13.18 16.17 13.18
N HIS A 682 -13.82 15.24 13.88
CA HIS A 682 -14.60 14.14 13.31
C HIS A 682 -15.96 14.03 13.99
N SER A 683 -16.98 13.66 13.23
CA SER A 683 -18.32 13.32 13.74
C SER A 683 -18.60 11.84 13.51
N ARG A 684 -19.30 11.19 14.45
CA ARG A 684 -19.73 9.80 14.30
C ARG A 684 -21.12 9.77 13.67
N VAL A 685 -21.26 9.00 12.60
CA VAL A 685 -22.45 8.95 11.76
C VAL A 685 -22.96 7.51 11.70
N ASP A 686 -24.21 7.32 12.08
CA ASP A 686 -24.91 6.05 11.93
C ASP A 686 -25.39 5.90 10.49
N ILE A 687 -24.79 4.96 9.75
CA ILE A 687 -25.16 4.61 8.38
C ILE A 687 -25.85 3.25 8.29
N ASN A 688 -26.40 2.71 9.39
CA ASN A 688 -27.05 1.39 9.43
C ASN A 688 -26.07 0.21 9.16
N SER A 689 -24.78 0.43 9.40
CA SER A 689 -23.68 -0.55 9.35
C SER A 689 -23.44 -1.21 10.71
N ALA A 690 -22.40 -2.04 10.83
CA ALA A 690 -22.06 -2.71 12.07
C ALA A 690 -21.55 -1.80 13.18
N GLU A 691 -20.80 -0.78 12.77
CA GLU A 691 -20.17 0.22 13.62
C GLU A 691 -20.54 1.60 13.08
N LEU A 692 -20.37 2.63 13.90
CA LEU A 692 -20.58 4.03 13.48
C LEU A 692 -19.45 4.46 12.55
N ALA A 693 -19.81 5.07 11.42
CA ALA A 693 -18.85 5.61 10.47
C ALA A 693 -18.29 6.95 10.94
N THR A 694 -17.07 7.26 10.51
CA THR A 694 -16.36 8.48 10.87
C THR A 694 -16.43 9.48 9.70
N LEU A 695 -16.95 10.68 9.96
CA LEU A 695 -17.04 11.77 8.99
C LEU A 695 -16.12 12.92 9.43
N SER A 696 -15.11 13.23 8.63
CA SER A 696 -14.23 14.38 8.89
C SER A 696 -14.95 15.70 8.58
N LEU A 697 -14.82 16.69 9.46
CA LEU A 697 -15.34 18.04 9.23
C LEU A 697 -14.61 18.78 8.09
N LEU A 698 -13.45 18.26 7.67
CA LEU A 698 -12.70 18.77 6.50
C LEU A 698 -13.15 18.11 5.18
N ALA A 699 -14.05 17.12 5.24
CA ALA A 699 -14.52 16.38 4.08
C ALA A 699 -15.72 17.04 3.38
N PHE A 700 -15.85 18.37 3.49
CA PHE A 700 -16.91 19.18 2.91
C PHE A 700 -16.32 20.22 1.96
N GLU A 701 -17.08 20.65 0.96
CA GLU A 701 -16.62 21.64 -0.02
C GLU A 701 -16.22 22.95 0.67
N GLY A 702 -14.99 23.41 0.42
CA GLY A 702 -14.46 24.65 0.99
C GLY A 702 -14.12 24.61 2.49
N ALA A 703 -14.22 23.45 3.15
CA ALA A 703 -13.92 23.32 4.57
C ALA A 703 -12.41 23.41 4.84
N ASN A 704 -12.03 24.24 5.82
CA ASN A 704 -10.66 24.37 6.29
C ASN A 704 -10.64 24.47 7.83
N LYS A 705 -9.46 24.52 8.46
CA LYS A 705 -9.37 24.56 9.93
C LYS A 705 -10.11 25.74 10.58
N ARG A 706 -10.33 26.84 9.85
CA ARG A 706 -11.03 28.05 10.31
C ARG A 706 -12.53 28.06 9.96
N ASN A 707 -12.91 27.48 8.82
CA ASN A 707 -14.28 27.40 8.32
C ASN A 707 -14.74 25.93 8.29
N LYS A 708 -15.39 25.51 9.38
CA LYS A 708 -15.91 24.14 9.54
C LYS A 708 -17.43 24.12 9.34
N PRO A 709 -17.99 23.09 8.69
CA PRO A 709 -19.43 22.93 8.58
C PRO A 709 -20.04 22.69 9.96
N ASN A 710 -21.19 23.29 10.21
CA ASN A 710 -21.88 23.15 11.49
C ASN A 710 -22.81 21.92 11.46
N LEU A 711 -22.30 20.77 11.91
CA LEU A 711 -23.10 19.55 12.10
C LEU A 711 -23.61 19.48 13.55
N ASN A 712 -24.88 19.15 13.74
CA ASN A 712 -25.50 18.88 15.02
C ASN A 712 -25.87 17.39 15.15
N VAL A 713 -26.02 16.92 16.38
CA VAL A 713 -26.50 15.56 16.64
C VAL A 713 -27.96 15.46 16.18
N GLY A 714 -28.27 14.49 15.34
CA GLY A 714 -29.58 14.31 14.71
C GLY A 714 -29.63 14.72 13.24
N ASP A 715 -28.66 15.49 12.75
CA ASP A 715 -28.63 15.92 11.35
C ASP A 715 -28.51 14.74 10.40
N LEU A 716 -29.19 14.83 9.26
CA LEU A 716 -29.09 13.87 8.17
C LEU A 716 -27.99 14.30 7.22
N VAL A 717 -27.11 13.37 6.86
CA VAL A 717 -25.98 13.63 5.97
C VAL A 717 -26.01 12.65 4.82
N TYR A 718 -26.02 13.19 3.59
CA TYR A 718 -25.80 12.40 2.39
C TYR A 718 -24.32 12.38 2.06
N ALA A 719 -23.67 11.22 2.22
CA ALA A 719 -22.23 11.10 2.11
C ALA A 719 -21.83 9.92 1.23
N LYS A 720 -20.60 9.93 0.73
CA LYS A 720 -19.99 8.83 -0.01
C LYS A 720 -19.00 8.10 0.89
N VAL A 721 -18.97 6.78 0.80
CA VAL A 721 -18.00 5.95 1.53
C VAL A 721 -16.62 6.11 0.88
N LEU A 722 -15.67 6.70 1.60
CA LEU A 722 -14.30 6.92 1.13
C LEU A 722 -13.45 5.66 1.27
N SER A 723 -13.57 5.00 2.43
CA SER A 723 -12.84 3.80 2.80
C SER A 723 -13.74 2.90 3.63
N ALA A 724 -13.75 1.61 3.31
CA ALA A 724 -14.41 0.58 4.11
C ALA A 724 -13.58 -0.69 3.98
N SER A 725 -13.08 -1.21 5.10
CA SER A 725 -12.38 -2.49 5.15
C SER A 725 -12.77 -3.24 6.43
N LYS A 726 -12.55 -4.55 6.46
CA LYS A 726 -12.88 -5.39 7.64
C LYS A 726 -12.10 -5.01 8.91
N HIS A 727 -11.00 -4.25 8.76
CA HIS A 727 -10.05 -3.93 9.84
C HIS A 727 -9.90 -2.42 10.10
N VAL A 728 -10.63 -1.57 9.38
CA VAL A 728 -10.54 -0.10 9.49
C VAL A 728 -11.95 0.47 9.56
N GLU A 729 -12.17 1.40 10.49
CA GLU A 729 -13.45 2.12 10.62
C GLU A 729 -13.88 2.72 9.27
N THR A 730 -15.18 2.69 9.00
CA THR A 730 -15.72 3.22 7.73
C THR A 730 -15.60 4.74 7.72
N GLU A 731 -14.94 5.30 6.71
CA GLU A 731 -14.77 6.74 6.54
C GLU A 731 -15.72 7.31 5.48
N LEU A 732 -16.31 8.46 5.76
CA LEU A 732 -17.25 9.16 4.88
C LEU A 732 -16.66 10.47 4.34
N VAL A 733 -17.05 10.82 3.11
CA VAL A 733 -16.70 12.07 2.44
C VAL A 733 -17.94 12.73 1.83
N CYS A 734 -18.05 14.06 1.97
CA CYS A 734 -19.16 14.86 1.45
C CYS A 734 -18.76 15.74 0.26
N VAL A 735 -17.71 15.33 -0.47
CA VAL A 735 -17.25 15.93 -1.71
C VAL A 735 -16.99 14.85 -2.75
N ASN A 736 -17.13 15.21 -4.02
CA ASN A 736 -16.76 14.35 -5.14
C ASN A 736 -15.23 14.35 -5.36
N SER A 737 -14.76 13.58 -6.35
CA SER A 737 -13.32 13.45 -6.66
C SER A 737 -12.64 14.78 -7.04
N ASN A 738 -13.42 15.80 -7.41
CA ASN A 738 -12.94 17.14 -7.76
C ASN A 738 -13.09 18.14 -6.60
N GLY A 739 -13.48 17.69 -5.41
CA GLY A 739 -13.65 18.53 -4.22
C GLY A 739 -14.95 19.35 -4.17
N LYS A 740 -15.89 19.14 -5.09
CA LYS A 740 -17.19 19.82 -5.12
C LYS A 740 -18.27 19.05 -4.36
N ARG A 741 -19.28 19.74 -3.83
CA ARG A 741 -20.39 19.15 -3.04
C ARG A 741 -21.23 18.16 -3.84
N ASP A 742 -21.59 18.49 -5.10
CA ASP A 742 -22.28 17.57 -6.03
C ASP A 742 -23.48 16.81 -5.40
N GLY A 743 -24.30 17.54 -4.63
CA GLY A 743 -25.47 17.00 -3.92
C GLY A 743 -25.18 16.32 -2.57
N LEU A 744 -23.92 16.07 -2.20
CA LEU A 744 -23.51 15.51 -0.92
C LEU A 744 -23.54 16.57 0.21
N GLY A 745 -23.43 16.16 1.48
CA GLY A 745 -23.46 17.04 2.65
C GLY A 745 -24.75 16.94 3.45
N VAL A 746 -25.04 17.96 4.26
CA VAL A 746 -26.23 17.97 5.12
C VAL A 746 -27.49 18.06 4.27
N ILE A 747 -28.46 17.19 4.57
CA ILE A 747 -29.78 17.13 3.95
C ILE A 747 -30.83 17.26 5.07
N GLY A 748 -32.01 17.79 4.76
CA GLY A 748 -33.09 17.96 5.74
C GLY A 748 -33.22 19.34 6.39
N ASP A 749 -32.31 20.29 6.12
CA ASP A 749 -32.42 21.69 6.61
C ASP A 749 -33.73 22.39 6.17
N LYS A 750 -34.38 21.89 5.11
CA LYS A 750 -35.62 22.42 4.52
C LYS A 750 -36.85 21.52 4.75
N GLY A 751 -36.78 20.57 5.70
CA GLY A 751 -37.84 19.58 5.95
C GLY A 751 -37.63 18.25 5.21
N GLY A 752 -38.63 17.36 5.23
CA GLY A 752 -38.61 16.05 4.56
C GLY A 752 -38.70 14.87 5.54
N VAL A 753 -38.96 13.68 4.99
CA VAL A 753 -39.17 12.43 5.76
C VAL A 753 -38.12 11.40 5.37
N LEU A 754 -37.49 10.79 6.37
CA LEU A 754 -36.62 9.63 6.20
C LEU A 754 -37.43 8.34 6.33
N ILE A 755 -37.39 7.49 5.30
CA ILE A 755 -37.97 6.15 5.32
C ILE A 755 -36.87 5.09 5.18
N SER A 756 -37.15 3.90 5.71
CA SER A 756 -36.30 2.72 5.53
C SER A 756 -36.93 1.80 4.49
N LEU A 757 -36.12 1.37 3.51
CA LEU A 757 -36.47 0.42 2.46
C LEU A 757 -35.49 -0.76 2.51
N SER A 758 -35.85 -1.91 1.93
CA SER A 758 -34.88 -2.98 1.74
C SER A 758 -33.75 -2.56 0.81
N ILE A 759 -32.56 -3.10 1.05
CA ILE A 759 -31.37 -2.83 0.23
C ILE A 759 -31.62 -3.26 -1.22
N ASP A 760 -32.35 -4.36 -1.43
CA ASP A 760 -32.66 -4.87 -2.77
C ASP A 760 -33.59 -3.91 -3.53
N THR A 761 -34.55 -3.27 -2.85
CA THR A 761 -35.41 -2.23 -3.45
C THR A 761 -34.65 -0.96 -3.82
N VAL A 762 -33.78 -0.45 -2.95
CA VAL A 762 -32.95 0.73 -3.28
C VAL A 762 -32.07 0.44 -4.50
N ARG A 763 -31.58 -0.79 -4.64
CA ARG A 763 -30.79 -1.21 -5.82
C ARG A 763 -31.59 -1.19 -7.10
N VAL A 764 -32.85 -1.59 -7.04
CA VAL A 764 -33.77 -1.53 -8.18
C VAL A 764 -34.08 -0.07 -8.51
N LEU A 765 -34.39 0.77 -7.53
CA LEU A 765 -34.70 2.19 -7.72
C LEU A 765 -33.51 3.00 -8.30
N LEU A 766 -32.29 2.66 -7.93
CA LEU A 766 -31.06 3.26 -8.49
C LEU A 766 -30.63 2.62 -9.82
N SER A 767 -31.30 1.53 -10.24
CA SER A 767 -31.00 0.89 -11.51
C SER A 767 -31.51 1.78 -12.65
N PRO A 768 -30.70 2.04 -13.67
CA PRO A 768 -31.11 2.81 -14.85
C PRO A 768 -32.12 2.10 -15.77
N ILE A 769 -32.66 0.95 -15.33
CA ILE A 769 -33.74 0.19 -15.97
C ILE A 769 -35.09 0.47 -15.25
N CYS A 770 -35.06 1.06 -14.06
CA CYS A 770 -36.25 1.31 -13.26
C CYS A 770 -36.75 2.74 -13.46
N ASP A 771 -37.81 2.90 -14.25
CA ASP A 771 -38.41 4.21 -14.52
C ASP A 771 -39.40 4.66 -13.43
N LEU A 772 -39.47 3.96 -12.29
CA LEU A 772 -40.48 4.22 -11.26
C LEU A 772 -40.38 5.63 -10.70
N LEU A 773 -39.16 6.10 -10.41
CA LEU A 773 -38.92 7.45 -9.90
C LEU A 773 -39.20 8.53 -10.96
N GLU A 774 -38.91 8.25 -12.23
CA GLU A 774 -39.21 9.19 -13.31
C GLU A 774 -40.71 9.30 -13.53
N LYS A 775 -41.44 8.18 -13.54
CA LYS A 775 -42.91 8.15 -13.65
C LYS A 775 -43.58 8.81 -12.45
N LEU A 776 -43.08 8.59 -11.24
CA LEU A 776 -43.56 9.29 -10.05
C LEU A 776 -43.29 10.80 -10.15
N GLY A 777 -42.14 11.20 -10.68
CA GLY A 777 -41.78 12.60 -10.92
C GLY A 777 -42.65 13.31 -11.96
N GLN A 778 -43.29 12.57 -12.87
CA GLN A 778 -44.27 13.12 -13.82
C GLN A 778 -45.61 13.46 -13.14
N VAL A 779 -45.97 12.74 -12.07
CA VAL A 779 -47.24 12.92 -11.35
C VAL A 779 -47.09 13.87 -10.17
N HIS A 780 -45.95 13.79 -9.46
CA HIS A 780 -45.68 14.54 -8.25
C HIS A 780 -44.33 15.27 -8.34
N ARG A 781 -44.27 16.52 -7.88
CA ARG A 781 -43.00 17.23 -7.70
C ARG A 781 -42.41 16.91 -6.33
N TYR A 782 -41.27 16.24 -6.30
CA TYR A 782 -40.56 15.91 -5.06
C TYR A 782 -39.05 15.85 -5.28
N GLU A 783 -38.30 16.00 -4.19
CA GLU A 783 -36.88 15.73 -4.10
C GLU A 783 -36.68 14.40 -3.38
N ILE A 784 -35.73 13.59 -3.84
CA ILE A 784 -35.40 12.32 -3.20
C ILE A 784 -33.89 12.12 -3.16
N ALA A 785 -33.38 11.62 -2.03
CA ALA A 785 -32.04 11.08 -1.90
C ALA A 785 -32.14 9.62 -1.50
N LEU A 786 -31.37 8.75 -2.17
CA LEU A 786 -31.34 7.31 -1.92
C LEU A 786 -29.96 6.90 -1.47
N GLY A 787 -29.87 6.32 -0.27
CA GLY A 787 -28.65 5.73 0.26
C GLY A 787 -28.65 4.21 0.07
N MET A 788 -27.52 3.66 -0.39
CA MET A 788 -27.28 2.21 -0.54
C MET A 788 -27.47 1.42 0.76
N ASN A 789 -27.51 2.12 1.88
CA ASN A 789 -27.80 1.60 3.22
C ASN A 789 -29.29 1.39 3.54
N GLY A 790 -30.17 1.43 2.53
CA GLY A 790 -31.61 1.19 2.69
C GLY A 790 -32.35 2.40 3.29
N ARG A 791 -31.75 3.59 3.26
CA ARG A 791 -32.38 4.83 3.72
C ARG A 791 -32.74 5.69 2.52
N ALA A 792 -33.96 6.21 2.51
CA ALA A 792 -34.45 7.14 1.50
C ALA A 792 -34.99 8.39 2.19
N TRP A 793 -34.52 9.56 1.78
CA TRP A 793 -35.04 10.84 2.25
C TRP A 793 -35.87 11.47 1.13
N ILE A 794 -37.08 11.90 1.46
CA ILE A 794 -38.06 12.44 0.50
C ILE A 794 -38.51 13.81 1.01
N ASN A 795 -38.55 14.79 0.12
CA ASN A 795 -39.06 16.12 0.42
C ASN A 795 -39.96 16.63 -0.71
N SER A 796 -40.96 17.43 -0.36
CA SER A 796 -41.84 18.11 -1.32
C SER A 796 -42.45 19.33 -0.64
N SER A 797 -42.96 20.28 -1.42
CA SER A 797 -43.67 21.43 -0.88
C SER A 797 -45.01 21.06 -0.22
N ASP A 798 -45.58 19.90 -0.56
CA ASP A 798 -46.85 19.39 -0.02
C ASP A 798 -46.64 18.10 0.78
N THR A 799 -47.10 18.10 2.03
CA THR A 799 -46.98 16.95 2.94
C THR A 799 -47.80 15.74 2.47
N SER A 800 -48.94 15.96 1.81
CA SER A 800 -49.74 14.86 1.25
C SER A 800 -48.96 14.10 0.18
N THR A 801 -48.25 14.85 -0.68
CA THR A 801 -47.35 14.28 -1.69
C THR A 801 -46.22 13.47 -1.07
N ILE A 802 -45.61 13.93 0.03
CA ILE A 802 -44.54 13.17 0.72
C ILE A 802 -45.06 11.81 1.21
N VAL A 803 -46.25 11.77 1.82
CA VAL A 803 -46.86 10.54 2.34
C VAL A 803 -47.21 9.58 1.20
N GLN A 804 -47.79 10.08 0.11
CA GLN A 804 -48.14 9.25 -1.05
C GLN A 804 -46.92 8.61 -1.70
N VAL A 805 -45.84 9.38 -1.90
CA VAL A 805 -44.58 8.85 -2.46
C VAL A 805 -43.95 7.85 -1.50
N ALA A 806 -43.93 8.13 -0.19
CA ALA A 806 -43.40 7.22 0.81
C ALA A 806 -44.18 5.89 0.87
N ASP A 807 -45.51 5.93 0.81
CA ASP A 807 -46.35 4.73 0.84
C ASP A 807 -46.23 3.91 -0.45
N MET A 808 -46.11 4.54 -1.61
CA MET A 808 -45.85 3.83 -2.87
C MET A 808 -44.50 3.11 -2.84
N LEU A 809 -43.46 3.76 -2.34
CA LEU A 809 -42.13 3.14 -2.20
C LEU A 809 -42.13 2.00 -1.18
N ARG A 810 -42.87 2.11 -0.07
CA ARG A 810 -43.05 1.03 0.90
C ARG A 810 -43.84 -0.15 0.34
N LYS A 811 -44.90 0.11 -0.44
CA LYS A 811 -45.66 -0.95 -1.12
C LYS A 811 -44.78 -1.69 -2.12
N PHE A 812 -44.00 -0.95 -2.91
CA PHE A 812 -43.03 -1.53 -3.84
C PHE A 812 -41.95 -2.36 -3.13
N ASP A 813 -41.55 -1.99 -1.91
CA ASP A 813 -40.59 -2.75 -1.11
C ASP A 813 -41.13 -4.10 -0.60
N LEU A 814 -42.45 -4.20 -0.41
CA LEU A 814 -43.12 -5.39 0.09
C LEU A 814 -43.42 -6.43 -1.00
N GLY A 815 -43.22 -6.08 -2.28
CA GLY A 815 -43.50 -6.92 -3.45
C GLY A 815 -44.71 -6.45 -4.23
#